data_AF-A0A934BRV8-F1
#
_entry.id   AF-A0A934BRV8-F1
#
_cell.length_a   1.000
_cell.length_b   1.000
_cell.length_c   1.000
_cell.angle_alpha   90.00
_cell.angle_beta   90.00
_cell.angle_gamma   90.00
#
_symmetry.space_group_name_H-M   'P 1'
#
loop_
_entity.id
_entity.type
_entity.pdbx_description
1 polymer ?
#
loop_
_entity_poly.entity_id
_entity_poly.type
_entity_poly.pdbx_seq_one_letter_code
_entity_poly.pdbx_strand_id
1 'polypeptide(L)'
;MNTPRLHLLAGCMALAFFAVAASAAEEATFFPNLTKVYVPRGSVQLLKPYLPEIAGPTDNYQLVVETPRYLRFVAVEPTLGNPPARVRTEAGEMRDGVAYGRTVLEYDAYPSLGFELSICWQDANGKLIRYQPAISRGGTHDWQHVRATIKSPPNAAQAKPLIIKWQGRGISGTFWVDNVVFRRADRQENLLTAGTFDEPQWKSHFLKPEGKDGSRCAKFVCPPEIAERQQALWMDPELKPTPVEPAKDYVVELDLKAEKVGVAGAQHIAALLFRAEQNAPEGTSRMFTSVHASNGAASETRQTELIILPPLKNVRPKQARIAPCFYETTYGDPKVTAAIADNLWRSGMTWTYGSKRNGVVKLLASRGHRVWLNKPGHPFEARGKAREMLDQRPDLRAIGYDGKPVGGNIFCPTWLLSTEAATARRAMEDELMVVVERDRYTAVNWDIEQPVCSPGEGGKSMRGFCLCPRCLAEFRKQHGIAVDEKLDAQTIVARHKDAWVMFRCRQNAELVGHVRAALKRCRRPIEFSVYSGYQSAETRAQYGVDWALLAPHLDLAIAGYGGSRKVIEATREALGKVQFIGGHNYYLAPAPMRATDGWMRSNMAITPNPLGWRNRLLQQFVDGGCNGVLIWYLPTMDGGTFYYTSEAAEIIATYEDIFRKGRRCDEAFRVGGGKPEHWAAFEHRNQRLLLLMNPTSKDMIFDVEQPALQGQWKARLHGQPKAAQLNSARFTLPMEPYGTRVVLFSKR
;
A
#
# COMPACT_ATOMS: atom_id res chain seq x y z
N MET A 1 -73.08 -8.06 4.25
CA MET A 1 -72.57 -9.40 4.61
C MET A 1 -71.05 -9.35 4.50
N ASN A 2 -70.18 -9.53 5.49
CA ASN A 2 -70.28 -9.66 6.94
C ASN A 2 -69.01 -9.02 7.53
N THR A 3 -69.15 -8.06 8.42
CA THR A 3 -68.16 -7.70 9.46
C THR A 3 -68.06 -8.81 10.50
N PRO A 4 -66.91 -8.95 11.19
CA PRO A 4 -66.96 -8.81 12.66
C PRO A 4 -65.76 -8.02 13.21
N ARG A 5 -66.03 -6.95 13.97
CA ARG A 5 -66.06 -6.85 15.44
C ARG A 5 -64.68 -6.66 16.09
N LEU A 6 -64.44 -5.41 16.47
CA LEU A 6 -63.51 -5.00 17.53
C LEU A 6 -63.99 -5.57 18.88
N HIS A 7 -63.05 -6.19 19.62
CA HIS A 7 -63.06 -6.15 21.08
C HIS A 7 -61.68 -5.70 21.56
N LEU A 8 -61.66 -4.56 22.26
CA LEU A 8 -60.54 -4.12 23.07
C LEU A 8 -60.36 -5.10 24.24
N LEU A 9 -59.13 -5.56 24.44
CA LEU A 9 -58.62 -6.01 25.74
C LEU A 9 -57.25 -5.38 25.94
N ALA A 10 -57.17 -4.51 26.94
CA ALA A 10 -55.95 -3.89 27.42
C ALA A 10 -55.03 -4.96 28.04
N GLY A 11 -53.79 -5.03 27.58
CA GLY A 11 -52.74 -5.83 28.17
C GLY A 11 -51.48 -4.97 28.33
N CYS A 12 -51.10 -4.72 29.58
CA CYS A 12 -49.87 -4.04 29.97
C CYS A 12 -48.64 -4.73 29.34
N MET A 13 -47.84 -3.99 28.57
CA MET A 13 -46.45 -4.31 28.32
C MET A 13 -45.57 -3.22 28.90
N ALA A 14 -44.90 -3.54 30.01
CA ALA A 14 -43.77 -2.79 30.51
C ALA A 14 -42.62 -2.91 29.51
N LEU A 15 -42.33 -1.82 28.79
CA LEU A 15 -41.12 -1.67 27.98
C LEU A 15 -39.95 -1.39 28.93
N ALA A 16 -39.21 -2.44 29.29
CA ALA A 16 -37.89 -2.30 29.86
C ALA A 16 -36.93 -1.76 28.77
N PHE A 17 -36.68 -0.46 28.79
CA PHE A 17 -35.61 0.16 28.02
C PHE A 17 -34.26 -0.26 28.62
N PHE A 18 -33.61 -1.28 28.04
CA PHE A 18 -32.18 -1.46 28.21
C PHE A 18 -31.45 -0.39 27.40
N ALA A 19 -31.09 0.71 28.05
CA ALA A 19 -30.07 1.61 27.54
C ALA A 19 -28.74 0.87 27.54
N VAL A 20 -28.35 0.30 26.40
CA VAL A 20 -26.96 -0.12 26.18
C VAL A 20 -26.14 1.16 26.10
N ALA A 21 -25.43 1.48 27.19
CA ALA A 21 -24.41 2.50 27.15
C ALA A 21 -23.37 2.08 26.11
N ALA A 22 -23.36 2.74 24.95
CA ALA A 22 -22.27 2.62 24.00
C ALA A 22 -21.01 3.13 24.71
N SER A 23 -20.12 2.22 25.14
CA SER A 23 -18.79 2.60 25.59
C SER A 23 -18.14 3.40 24.46
N ALA A 24 -17.63 4.60 24.76
CA ALA A 24 -16.84 5.35 23.81
C ALA A 24 -15.73 4.42 23.27
N ALA A 25 -15.59 4.33 21.95
CA ALA A 25 -14.55 3.50 21.35
C ALA A 25 -13.18 3.97 21.87
N GLU A 26 -12.34 3.03 22.32
CA GLU A 26 -10.98 3.35 22.77
C GLU A 26 -10.22 4.11 21.67
N GLU A 27 -9.59 5.25 22.04
CA GLU A 27 -8.82 6.06 21.11
C GLU A 27 -7.60 5.25 20.65
N ALA A 28 -7.39 5.18 19.34
CA ALA A 28 -6.23 4.48 18.82
C ALA A 28 -4.93 5.27 19.04
N THR A 29 -3.90 4.57 19.47
CA THR A 29 -2.61 5.14 19.90
C THR A 29 -1.50 4.89 18.88
N PHE A 30 -1.68 3.93 17.98
CA PHE A 30 -0.71 3.57 16.94
C PHE A 30 -1.34 3.58 15.56
N PHE A 31 -0.52 3.86 14.56
CA PHE A 31 -0.92 3.80 13.16
C PHE A 31 -1.05 2.36 12.67
N PRO A 32 -2.10 2.05 11.87
CA PRO A 32 -3.26 2.89 11.48
C PRO A 32 -4.49 2.67 12.38
N ASN A 33 -4.64 3.44 13.43
CA ASN A 33 -5.78 3.28 14.32
C ASN A 33 -5.78 1.90 15.03
N LEU A 34 -4.60 1.49 15.50
CA LEU A 34 -4.39 0.32 16.34
C LEU A 34 -4.51 0.71 17.82
N THR A 35 -5.30 -0.07 18.57
CA THR A 35 -5.30 -0.09 20.03
C THR A 35 -4.45 -1.23 20.60
N LYS A 36 -4.02 -2.15 19.72
CA LYS A 36 -3.20 -3.32 20.05
C LYS A 36 -2.04 -3.44 19.06
N VAL A 37 -0.86 -3.74 19.56
CA VAL A 37 0.34 -4.01 18.75
C VAL A 37 0.83 -5.43 18.98
N TYR A 38 1.19 -6.11 17.90
CA TYR A 38 1.61 -7.52 17.93
C TYR A 38 3.09 -7.64 17.62
N VAL A 39 3.85 -8.33 18.47
CA VAL A 39 5.30 -8.46 18.34
C VAL A 39 5.74 -9.92 18.55
N PRO A 40 6.20 -10.61 17.49
CA PRO A 40 6.76 -11.95 17.61
C PRO A 40 8.08 -11.95 18.37
N ARG A 41 8.27 -12.93 19.27
CA ARG A 41 9.53 -13.09 20.01
C ARG A 41 10.73 -13.26 19.09
N GLY A 42 11.84 -12.63 19.47
CA GLY A 42 13.09 -12.65 18.70
C GLY A 42 13.00 -11.96 17.34
N SER A 43 11.97 -11.15 17.07
CA SER A 43 11.83 -10.37 15.84
C SER A 43 12.10 -8.88 16.09
N VAL A 44 12.24 -8.12 15.00
CA VAL A 44 12.42 -6.67 15.06
C VAL A 44 11.29 -6.01 14.29
N GLN A 45 10.45 -5.22 14.96
CA GLN A 45 9.20 -4.68 14.43
C GLN A 45 9.25 -3.16 14.35
N LEU A 46 8.73 -2.61 13.25
CA LEU A 46 8.55 -1.18 13.07
C LEU A 46 7.17 -0.80 13.63
N LEU A 47 7.16 -0.12 14.76
CA LEU A 47 5.96 0.38 15.44
C LEU A 47 5.80 1.87 15.15
N LYS A 48 4.56 2.33 14.97
CA LYS A 48 4.28 3.68 14.52
C LYS A 48 3.32 4.41 15.47
N PRO A 49 3.75 4.87 16.66
CA PRO A 49 2.87 5.60 17.56
C PRO A 49 2.41 6.91 16.92
N TYR A 50 1.15 7.28 17.15
CA TYR A 50 0.68 8.63 16.86
C TYR A 50 1.34 9.65 17.79
N LEU A 51 1.49 10.87 17.31
CA LEU A 51 2.00 12.03 18.04
C LEU A 51 0.81 12.84 18.53
N PRO A 52 0.47 12.77 19.82
CA PRO A 52 -0.65 13.54 20.37
C PRO A 52 -0.43 15.04 20.18
N GLU A 53 -1.45 15.72 19.65
CA GLU A 53 -1.48 17.18 19.68
C GLU A 53 -1.79 17.65 21.11
N ILE A 54 -1.14 18.73 21.55
CA ILE A 54 -1.33 19.32 22.88
C ILE A 54 -1.75 20.79 22.71
N ALA A 55 -2.50 21.33 23.68
CA ALA A 55 -2.90 22.73 23.66
C ALA A 55 -1.73 23.67 24.01
N GLY A 56 -1.63 24.79 23.30
CA GLY A 56 -0.63 25.84 23.54
C GLY A 56 0.67 25.69 22.72
N PRO A 57 1.72 26.45 23.06
CA PRO A 57 3.02 26.37 22.40
C PRO A 57 3.58 24.95 22.46
N THR A 58 4.21 24.50 21.37
CA THR A 58 4.69 23.12 21.24
C THR A 58 6.22 23.03 21.20
N ASP A 59 6.92 24.09 21.60
CA ASP A 59 8.39 24.11 21.60
C ASP A 59 8.96 23.03 22.54
N ASN A 60 10.06 22.41 22.13
CA ASN A 60 10.67 21.26 22.81
C ASN A 60 9.68 20.13 23.06
N TYR A 61 8.83 19.82 22.07
CA TYR A 61 7.91 18.69 22.13
C TYR A 61 8.66 17.38 22.30
N GLN A 62 8.32 16.63 23.36
CA GLN A 62 8.91 15.33 23.67
C GLN A 62 7.83 14.26 23.65
N LEU A 63 7.95 13.29 22.72
CA LEU A 63 7.19 12.04 22.83
C LEU A 63 8.00 11.07 23.70
N VAL A 64 7.38 10.59 24.77
CA VAL A 64 7.92 9.53 25.63
C VAL A 64 7.21 8.23 25.31
N VAL A 65 7.97 7.19 24.98
CA VAL A 65 7.47 5.83 24.73
C VAL A 65 8.11 4.89 25.75
N GLU A 66 7.29 4.30 26.61
CA GLU A 66 7.73 3.31 27.59
C GLU A 66 7.31 1.92 27.16
N THR A 67 8.29 1.03 27.05
CA THR A 67 8.11 -0.36 26.65
C THR A 67 8.70 -1.29 27.71
N PRO A 68 8.17 -2.52 27.88
CA PRO A 68 8.83 -3.51 28.73
C PRO A 68 10.29 -3.72 28.28
N ARG A 69 11.23 -3.95 29.20
CA ARG A 69 12.67 -4.05 28.87
C ARG A 69 13.03 -5.18 27.89
N TYR A 70 12.15 -6.18 27.75
CA TYR A 70 12.29 -7.22 26.74
C TYR A 70 11.87 -6.78 25.32
N LEU A 71 11.40 -5.53 25.16
CA LEU A 71 11.14 -4.86 23.88
C LEU A 71 12.02 -3.61 23.78
N ARG A 72 13.21 -3.77 23.19
CA ARG A 72 14.27 -2.75 23.16
C ARG A 72 14.18 -1.86 21.94
N PHE A 73 14.31 -0.54 22.13
CA PHE A 73 14.45 0.41 21.03
C PHE A 73 15.73 0.15 20.22
N VAL A 74 15.67 0.34 18.90
CA VAL A 74 16.78 0.07 17.96
C VAL A 74 17.12 1.29 17.09
N ALA A 75 16.11 1.91 16.47
CA ALA A 75 16.29 3.00 15.51
C ALA A 75 14.98 3.76 15.25
N VAL A 76 15.09 4.95 14.67
CA VAL A 76 13.96 5.71 14.10
C VAL A 76 13.99 5.52 12.58
N GLU A 77 12.83 5.32 11.96
CA GLU A 77 12.66 5.35 10.50
C GLU A 77 12.25 6.76 10.04
N PRO A 78 13.16 7.56 9.47
CA PRO A 78 12.89 8.96 9.16
C PRO A 78 11.96 9.18 7.96
N THR A 79 11.66 8.18 7.13
CA THR A 79 10.88 8.37 5.89
C THR A 79 9.39 8.05 6.03
N LEU A 80 9.01 7.30 7.06
CA LEU A 80 7.63 6.86 7.27
C LEU A 80 6.91 7.62 8.38
N GLY A 81 7.59 8.55 9.04
CA GLY A 81 7.01 9.41 10.07
C GLY A 81 7.84 10.67 10.23
N ASN A 82 7.48 11.48 11.20
CA ASN A 82 8.18 12.70 11.53
C ASN A 82 9.48 12.37 12.29
N PRO A 83 10.67 12.63 11.70
CA PRO A 83 11.93 12.34 12.37
C PRO A 83 12.15 13.30 13.54
N PRO A 84 12.54 12.80 14.73
CA PRO A 84 12.92 13.65 15.85
C PRO A 84 14.29 14.30 15.62
N ALA A 85 14.51 15.45 16.26
CA ALA A 85 15.81 16.13 16.29
C ALA A 85 16.82 15.32 17.12
N ARG A 86 16.35 14.70 18.21
CA ARG A 86 17.17 13.86 19.10
C ARG A 86 16.37 12.71 19.67
N VAL A 87 17.06 11.61 19.98
CA VAL A 87 16.49 10.47 20.70
C VAL A 87 17.38 10.11 21.88
N ARG A 88 16.77 9.87 23.04
CA ARG A 88 17.45 9.33 24.23
C ARG A 88 16.71 8.12 24.77
N THR A 89 17.46 7.18 25.34
CA THR A 89 16.88 6.01 26.03
C THR A 89 17.38 5.98 27.46
N GLU A 90 16.47 5.76 28.39
CA GLU A 90 16.73 5.73 29.82
C GLU A 90 15.95 4.59 30.52
N ALA A 91 16.24 4.35 31.79
CA ALA A 91 15.48 3.39 32.58
C ALA A 91 14.07 3.94 32.84
N GLY A 92 13.05 3.14 32.53
CA GLY A 92 11.67 3.44 32.90
C GLY A 92 11.31 2.90 34.28
N GLU A 93 10.08 3.16 34.71
CA GLU A 93 9.54 2.67 35.97
C GLU A 93 9.26 1.16 35.95
N MET A 94 9.15 0.56 37.14
CA MET A 94 8.60 -0.78 37.28
C MET A 94 7.08 -0.68 37.45
N ARG A 95 6.31 -1.43 36.66
CA ARG A 95 4.84 -1.47 36.74
C ARG A 95 4.38 -2.91 36.71
N ASP A 96 3.55 -3.30 37.66
CA ASP A 96 3.01 -4.66 37.78
C ASP A 96 4.10 -5.76 37.74
N GLY A 97 5.24 -5.50 38.39
CA GLY A 97 6.40 -6.41 38.40
C GLY A 97 7.19 -6.47 37.09
N VAL A 98 6.83 -5.68 36.07
CA VAL A 98 7.54 -5.59 34.79
C VAL A 98 8.41 -4.34 34.79
N ALA A 99 9.70 -4.49 34.51
CA ALA A 99 10.62 -3.37 34.34
C ALA A 99 10.47 -2.75 32.94
N TYR A 100 10.34 -1.43 32.85
CA TYR A 100 10.25 -0.70 31.59
C TYR A 100 11.57 -0.02 31.21
N GLY A 101 11.74 0.18 29.90
CA GLY A 101 12.69 1.12 29.32
C GLY A 101 11.92 2.30 28.73
N ARG A 102 12.51 3.48 28.78
CA ARG A 102 11.90 4.71 28.30
C ARG A 102 12.70 5.24 27.11
N THR A 103 12.01 5.51 26.00
CA THR A 103 12.59 6.16 24.82
C THR A 103 11.94 7.53 24.67
N VAL A 104 12.74 8.59 24.70
CA VAL A 104 12.26 9.96 24.52
C VAL A 104 12.72 10.48 23.16
N LEU A 105 11.75 10.91 22.35
CA LEU A 105 11.94 11.54 21.06
C LEU A 105 11.74 13.04 21.24
N GLU A 106 12.77 13.82 20.97
CA GLU A 106 12.77 15.27 21.12
C GLU A 106 12.58 15.92 19.74
N TYR A 107 11.65 16.85 19.67
CA TYR A 107 11.34 17.67 18.51
C TYR A 107 11.44 19.14 18.90
N ASP A 108 12.00 19.97 18.02
CA ASP A 108 12.12 21.40 18.29
C ASP A 108 10.74 22.06 18.48
N ALA A 109 9.73 21.62 17.71
CA ALA A 109 8.33 21.74 18.13
C ALA A 109 7.45 20.65 17.49
N TYR A 110 6.15 20.61 17.78
CA TYR A 110 5.23 19.58 17.27
C TYR A 110 5.36 19.40 15.75
N PRO A 111 5.63 18.18 15.27
CA PRO A 111 5.91 17.98 13.86
C PRO A 111 4.62 17.82 13.07
N SER A 112 4.18 18.91 12.45
CA SER A 112 2.97 18.98 11.64
C SER A 112 3.26 19.14 10.15
N LEU A 113 2.36 18.65 9.30
CA LEU A 113 2.42 18.84 7.85
C LEU A 113 1.78 20.19 7.51
N GLY A 114 2.48 21.03 6.78
CA GLY A 114 1.97 22.34 6.37
C GLY A 114 2.81 22.92 5.23
N PHE A 115 3.15 24.20 5.31
CA PHE A 115 4.06 24.79 4.33
C PHE A 115 5.49 24.29 4.53
N GLU A 116 6.32 24.51 3.52
CA GLU A 116 7.73 24.14 3.49
C GLU A 116 8.55 25.33 2.99
N LEU A 117 9.68 25.64 3.64
CA LEU A 117 10.77 26.37 3.02
C LEU A 117 11.77 25.34 2.52
N SER A 118 11.85 25.20 1.20
CA SER A 118 12.77 24.26 0.52
C SER A 118 13.94 25.01 -0.11
N ILE A 119 15.11 24.39 -0.14
CA ILE A 119 16.22 24.84 -0.97
C ILE A 119 16.27 24.02 -2.26
N CYS A 120 16.13 24.69 -3.39
CA CYS A 120 16.43 24.13 -4.70
C CYS A 120 17.93 24.26 -4.95
N TRP A 121 18.66 23.14 -4.84
CA TRP A 121 20.10 23.10 -5.09
C TRP A 121 20.38 22.88 -6.57
N GLN A 122 21.32 23.65 -7.12
CA GLN A 122 21.73 23.60 -8.50
C GLN A 122 23.26 23.46 -8.62
N ASP A 123 23.71 22.79 -9.68
CA ASP A 123 25.13 22.73 -10.04
C ASP A 123 25.58 24.04 -10.71
N ALA A 124 26.86 24.12 -11.09
CA ALA A 124 27.45 25.31 -11.71
C ALA A 124 26.79 25.71 -13.06
N ASN A 125 26.07 24.78 -13.71
CA ASN A 125 25.35 25.02 -14.97
C ASN A 125 23.86 25.34 -14.74
N GLY A 126 23.43 25.50 -13.48
CA GLY A 126 22.03 25.74 -13.13
C GLY A 126 21.14 24.49 -13.21
N LYS A 127 21.71 23.29 -13.38
CA LYS A 127 20.92 22.05 -13.41
C LYS A 127 20.49 21.68 -12.00
N LEU A 128 19.20 21.36 -11.83
CA LEU A 128 18.63 20.90 -10.57
C LEU A 128 19.36 19.65 -10.06
N ILE A 129 19.85 19.71 -8.83
CA ILE A 129 20.38 18.56 -8.09
C ILE A 129 19.25 17.92 -7.29
N ARG A 130 18.58 18.70 -6.41
CA ARG A 130 17.42 18.28 -5.62
C ARG A 130 16.71 19.46 -4.97
N TYR A 131 15.45 19.26 -4.59
CA TYR A 131 14.79 20.06 -3.56
C TYR A 131 15.11 19.45 -2.20
N GLN A 132 15.51 20.28 -1.23
CA GLN A 132 15.74 19.86 0.15
C GLN A 132 14.86 20.70 1.08
N PRO A 133 13.89 20.09 1.78
CA PRO A 133 13.15 20.78 2.84
C PRO A 133 14.14 21.28 3.90
N ALA A 134 14.06 22.56 4.27
CA ALA A 134 14.82 23.14 5.37
C ALA A 134 13.95 23.32 6.61
N ILE A 135 12.75 23.89 6.43
CA ILE A 135 11.76 24.11 7.49
C ILE A 135 10.40 23.65 6.98
N SER A 136 9.66 22.87 7.78
CA SER A 136 8.27 22.47 7.49
C SER A 136 7.41 22.65 8.72
N ARG A 137 6.29 23.37 8.61
CA ARG A 137 5.40 23.66 9.74
C ARG A 137 3.94 23.76 9.30
N GLY A 138 3.07 23.13 10.08
CA GLY A 138 1.62 23.35 10.09
C GLY A 138 1.12 23.68 11.50
N GLY A 139 -0.20 23.65 11.69
CA GLY A 139 -0.88 23.94 12.95
C GLY A 139 -1.46 25.35 13.01
N THR A 140 -1.73 25.80 14.24
CA THR A 140 -2.17 27.16 14.57
C THR A 140 -1.25 27.72 15.64
N HIS A 141 -0.54 28.78 15.34
CA HIS A 141 0.32 29.49 16.28
C HIS A 141 0.53 30.93 15.81
N ASP A 142 0.81 31.83 16.75
CA ASP A 142 1.19 33.20 16.41
C ASP A 142 2.63 33.26 15.85
N TRP A 143 3.14 34.47 15.61
CA TRP A 143 4.51 34.72 15.16
C TRP A 143 5.55 34.05 16.08
N GLN A 144 6.31 33.12 15.51
CA GLN A 144 7.44 32.44 16.13
C GLN A 144 8.67 32.54 15.24
N HIS A 145 9.85 32.59 15.86
CA HIS A 145 11.12 32.52 15.15
C HIS A 145 11.56 31.06 15.03
N VAL A 146 11.80 30.58 13.82
CA VAL A 146 12.20 29.19 13.56
C VAL A 146 13.53 29.13 12.83
N ARG A 147 14.35 28.14 13.18
CA ARG A 147 15.71 27.95 12.66
C ARG A 147 15.97 26.49 12.30
N ALA A 148 16.68 26.27 11.21
CA ALA A 148 17.20 24.96 10.83
C ALA A 148 18.63 25.06 10.24
N THR A 149 19.40 23.98 10.36
CA THR A 149 20.71 23.84 9.71
C THR A 149 20.63 22.74 8.65
N ILE A 150 21.08 23.03 7.44
CA ILE A 150 21.09 22.12 6.29
C ILE A 150 22.48 22.04 5.66
N LYS A 151 22.87 20.87 5.16
CA LYS A 151 24.12 20.69 4.41
C LYS A 151 23.88 20.75 2.90
N SER A 152 24.66 21.56 2.20
CA SER A 152 24.65 21.62 0.73
C SER A 152 25.19 20.32 0.09
N PRO A 153 24.63 19.88 -1.05
CA PRO A 153 25.16 18.74 -1.80
C PRO A 153 26.64 18.89 -2.21
N PRO A 154 27.39 17.79 -2.42
CA PRO A 154 28.81 17.83 -2.80
C PRO A 154 29.12 18.55 -4.12
N ASN A 155 28.13 18.75 -4.99
CA ASN A 155 28.27 19.41 -6.29
C ASN A 155 27.40 20.67 -6.41
N ALA A 156 26.88 21.20 -5.31
CA ALA A 156 26.08 22.42 -5.32
C ALA A 156 26.97 23.66 -5.53
N ALA A 157 26.55 24.52 -6.45
CA ALA A 157 27.17 25.82 -6.71
C ALA A 157 26.16 26.97 -6.56
N GLN A 158 24.86 26.66 -6.65
CA GLN A 158 23.76 27.61 -6.56
C GLN A 158 22.62 27.06 -5.68
N ALA A 159 21.93 27.97 -5.01
CA ALA A 159 20.76 27.69 -4.19
C ALA A 159 19.63 28.67 -4.53
N LYS A 160 18.40 28.18 -4.60
CA LYS A 160 17.19 29.00 -4.69
C LYS A 160 16.25 28.63 -3.55
N PRO A 161 16.17 29.43 -2.48
CA PRO A 161 15.19 29.18 -1.44
C PRO A 161 13.77 29.45 -1.95
N LEU A 162 12.83 28.63 -1.50
CA LEU A 162 11.45 28.59 -2.00
C LEU A 162 10.51 28.36 -0.82
N ILE A 163 9.60 29.31 -0.58
CA ILE A 163 8.45 29.07 0.30
C ILE A 163 7.38 28.39 -0.54
N ILE A 164 6.91 27.21 -0.15
CA ILE A 164 6.00 26.41 -0.95
C ILE A 164 4.99 25.64 -0.12
N LYS A 165 3.75 25.65 -0.59
CA LYS A 165 2.76 24.61 -0.34
C LYS A 165 2.69 23.71 -1.56
N TRP A 166 3.13 22.46 -1.43
CA TRP A 166 3.13 21.51 -2.53
C TRP A 166 1.72 21.05 -2.92
N GLN A 167 1.49 20.86 -4.22
CA GLN A 167 0.29 20.20 -4.75
C GLN A 167 0.18 18.74 -4.29
N GLY A 168 -1.03 18.19 -4.30
CA GLY A 168 -1.27 16.77 -4.00
C GLY A 168 -1.11 16.39 -2.52
N ARG A 169 -0.96 17.36 -1.61
CA ARG A 169 -0.76 17.13 -0.18
C ARG A 169 -2.01 17.43 0.66
N GLY A 170 -3.11 17.90 0.07
CA GLY A 170 -4.33 18.23 0.80
C GLY A 170 -4.18 19.31 1.90
N ILE A 171 -3.18 20.20 1.80
CA ILE A 171 -2.91 21.22 2.81
C ILE A 171 -3.86 22.41 2.63
N SER A 172 -4.58 22.74 3.69
CA SER A 172 -5.42 23.94 3.82
C SER A 172 -4.98 24.81 5.00
N GLY A 173 -5.52 26.02 5.13
CA GLY A 173 -5.19 26.99 6.19
C GLY A 173 -4.52 28.25 5.68
N THR A 174 -4.03 29.09 6.58
CA THR A 174 -3.31 30.33 6.24
C THR A 174 -1.97 30.38 6.96
N PHE A 175 -0.90 30.75 6.27
CA PHE A 175 0.39 31.01 6.91
C PHE A 175 1.02 32.31 6.42
N TRP A 176 1.88 32.88 7.26
CA TRP A 176 2.65 34.09 7.01
C TRP A 176 4.12 33.80 7.28
N VAL A 177 4.99 34.20 6.38
CA VAL A 177 6.45 34.10 6.54
C VAL A 177 7.05 35.48 6.44
N ASP A 178 7.95 35.81 7.35
CA ASP A 178 8.68 37.07 7.39
C ASP A 178 10.17 36.82 7.74
N ASN A 179 11.03 37.83 7.55
CA ASN A 179 12.43 37.84 7.99
C ASN A 179 13.24 36.60 7.63
N VAL A 180 13.20 36.18 6.36
CA VAL A 180 13.89 34.98 5.90
C VAL A 180 15.40 35.23 5.77
N VAL A 181 16.18 34.39 6.44
CA VAL A 181 17.64 34.40 6.41
C VAL A 181 18.14 33.08 5.84
N PHE A 182 19.09 33.16 4.92
CA PHE A 182 19.85 32.02 4.44
C PHE A 182 21.33 32.37 4.43
N ARG A 183 22.12 31.75 5.31
CA ARG A 183 23.53 32.08 5.50
C ARG A 183 24.37 30.83 5.72
N ARG A 184 25.68 30.92 5.50
CA ARG A 184 26.60 29.86 5.93
C ARG A 184 26.59 29.78 7.47
N ALA A 185 26.66 28.57 8.01
CA ALA A 185 26.60 28.37 9.46
C ALA A 185 27.78 29.03 10.22
N ASP A 186 28.93 29.17 9.55
CA ASP A 186 30.15 29.80 10.07
C ASP A 186 30.25 31.31 9.76
N ARG A 187 29.21 31.92 9.18
CA ARG A 187 29.15 33.35 8.86
C ARG A 187 27.84 33.98 9.36
N GLN A 188 27.86 35.30 9.52
CA GLN A 188 26.67 36.07 9.91
C GLN A 188 25.96 36.73 8.71
N GLU A 189 26.62 36.83 7.56
CA GLU A 189 26.09 37.44 6.35
C GLU A 189 24.89 36.66 5.79
N ASN A 190 23.73 37.33 5.67
CA ASN A 190 22.58 36.79 4.95
C ASN A 190 22.85 36.84 3.43
N LEU A 191 22.75 35.70 2.77
CA LEU A 191 22.98 35.58 1.34
C LEU A 191 21.75 35.96 0.51
N LEU A 192 20.61 36.22 1.17
CA LEU A 192 19.41 36.76 0.52
C LEU A 192 19.44 38.28 0.55
N THR A 193 19.21 38.87 -0.61
CA THR A 193 19.14 40.33 -0.79
C THR A 193 17.75 40.90 -0.50
N ALA A 194 16.74 40.03 -0.38
CA ALA A 194 15.33 40.41 -0.28
C ALA A 194 14.54 39.55 0.73
N GLY A 195 15.15 39.24 1.87
CA GLY A 195 14.57 38.34 2.88
C GLY A 195 13.47 38.96 3.75
N THR A 196 13.35 40.30 3.77
CA THR A 196 12.39 41.04 4.63
C THR A 196 11.07 41.37 3.92
N PHE A 197 10.99 41.17 2.60
CA PHE A 197 9.83 41.49 1.76
C PHE A 197 9.46 42.98 1.65
N ASP A 198 10.15 43.87 2.35
CA ASP A 198 9.94 45.31 2.29
C ASP A 198 10.58 45.98 1.07
N GLU A 199 11.43 45.24 0.34
CA GLU A 199 12.16 45.81 -0.79
C GLU A 199 11.23 46.15 -1.97
N PRO A 200 11.42 47.29 -2.65
CA PRO A 200 10.48 47.82 -3.65
C PRO A 200 10.35 46.95 -4.90
N GLN A 201 11.34 46.10 -5.18
CA GLN A 201 11.35 45.20 -6.34
C GLN A 201 10.32 44.06 -6.24
N TRP A 202 9.73 43.81 -5.07
CA TRP A 202 8.74 42.76 -4.90
C TRP A 202 7.38 43.09 -5.55
N LYS A 203 7.00 42.29 -6.57
CA LYS A 203 5.71 42.41 -7.31
C LYS A 203 4.72 41.27 -7.03
N SER A 204 4.88 40.53 -5.93
CA SER A 204 4.07 39.34 -5.63
C SER A 204 2.76 39.67 -4.91
N HIS A 205 1.66 39.05 -5.36
CA HIS A 205 0.35 39.18 -4.71
C HIS A 205 0.27 38.49 -3.34
N PHE A 206 1.26 37.62 -3.02
CA PHE A 206 1.38 36.98 -1.71
C PHE A 206 1.83 37.96 -0.62
N LEU A 207 2.41 39.10 -0.97
CA LEU A 207 2.94 40.02 0.05
C LEU A 207 1.85 40.91 0.63
N LYS A 208 1.79 41.01 1.96
CA LYS A 208 0.78 41.79 2.71
C LYS A 208 1.45 42.56 3.87
N PRO A 209 0.98 43.77 4.21
CA PRO A 209 1.44 44.53 5.38
C PRO A 209 0.84 43.95 6.67
N GLU A 210 1.16 42.68 6.93
CA GLU A 210 0.64 41.89 8.05
C GLU A 210 1.78 41.22 8.83
N GLY A 211 3.03 41.66 8.61
CA GLY A 211 4.22 41.16 9.31
C GLY A 211 4.16 41.44 10.81
N LYS A 212 5.08 40.83 11.56
CA LYS A 212 5.08 40.84 13.02
C LYS A 212 4.97 42.25 13.63
N ASP A 213 5.65 43.21 13.02
CA ASP A 213 5.70 44.61 13.45
C ASP A 213 4.94 45.55 12.49
N GLY A 214 4.08 45.00 11.63
CA GLY A 214 3.40 45.74 10.55
C GLY A 214 4.19 45.84 9.24
N SER A 215 5.36 45.20 9.15
CA SER A 215 6.16 45.00 7.93
C SER A 215 5.40 44.24 6.84
N ARG A 216 5.94 44.19 5.62
CA ARG A 216 5.45 43.26 4.60
C ARG A 216 5.90 41.84 4.94
N CYS A 217 5.00 40.88 4.79
CA CYS A 217 5.31 39.46 4.90
C CYS A 217 4.66 38.68 3.76
N ALA A 218 5.11 37.45 3.52
CA ALA A 218 4.51 36.55 2.55
C ALA A 218 3.34 35.78 3.18
N LYS A 219 2.10 36.11 2.78
CA LYS A 219 0.86 35.46 3.20
C LYS A 219 0.33 34.49 2.15
N PHE A 220 0.06 33.27 2.58
CA PHE A 220 -0.51 32.21 1.77
C PHE A 220 -1.86 31.80 2.34
N VAL A 221 -2.94 32.09 1.61
CA VAL A 221 -4.30 31.66 1.96
C VAL A 221 -4.63 30.43 1.13
N CYS A 222 -4.87 29.31 1.81
CA CYS A 222 -5.06 27.99 1.22
C CYS A 222 -6.42 27.42 1.62
N PRO A 223 -7.54 27.90 1.07
CA PRO A 223 -8.84 27.35 1.42
C PRO A 223 -8.98 25.90 0.89
N PRO A 224 -9.88 25.08 1.46
CA PRO A 224 -9.99 23.65 1.14
C PRO A 224 -10.13 23.33 -0.35
N GLU A 225 -10.75 24.20 -1.14
CA GLU A 225 -11.01 24.03 -2.57
C GLU A 225 -9.72 24.04 -3.41
N ILE A 226 -8.64 24.61 -2.89
CA ILE A 226 -7.32 24.61 -3.53
C ILE A 226 -6.29 23.80 -2.74
N ALA A 227 -6.71 22.97 -1.79
CA ALA A 227 -5.83 22.18 -0.95
C ALA A 227 -4.83 21.34 -1.76
N GLU A 228 -5.25 20.86 -2.93
CA GLU A 228 -4.43 20.06 -3.85
C GLU A 228 -3.60 20.86 -4.85
N ARG A 229 -3.74 22.20 -4.89
CA ARG A 229 -2.98 23.06 -5.80
C ARG A 229 -1.72 23.58 -5.15
N GLN A 230 -0.67 23.76 -5.94
CA GLN A 230 0.57 24.37 -5.47
C GLN A 230 0.42 25.89 -5.29
N GLN A 231 1.04 26.43 -4.25
CA GLN A 231 1.31 27.86 -4.09
C GLN A 231 2.77 28.02 -3.69
N ALA A 232 3.50 28.96 -4.30
CA ALA A 232 4.93 29.07 -4.10
C ALA A 232 5.44 30.51 -4.30
N LEU A 233 6.47 30.89 -3.55
CA LEU A 233 7.20 32.14 -3.66
C LEU A 233 8.71 31.86 -3.58
N TRP A 234 9.43 32.18 -4.65
CA TRP A 234 10.89 32.13 -4.66
C TRP A 234 11.45 33.31 -3.86
N MET A 235 12.50 33.07 -3.07
CA MET A 235 13.13 34.06 -2.19
C MET A 235 14.12 34.97 -2.91
N ASP A 236 13.76 35.40 -4.12
CA ASP A 236 14.45 36.45 -4.87
C ASP A 236 13.44 37.04 -5.88
N PRO A 237 13.17 38.35 -5.84
CA PRO A 237 12.17 39.01 -6.70
C PRO A 237 12.54 38.98 -8.19
N GLU A 238 13.82 38.79 -8.51
CA GLU A 238 14.34 38.66 -9.88
C GLU A 238 14.64 37.19 -10.24
N LEU A 239 14.30 36.25 -9.37
CA LEU A 239 14.54 34.81 -9.49
C LEU A 239 16.02 34.43 -9.64
N LYS A 240 16.95 35.29 -9.20
CA LYS A 240 18.38 35.03 -9.27
C LYS A 240 18.79 33.93 -8.27
N PRO A 241 19.67 32.99 -8.67
CA PRO A 241 20.20 32.01 -7.75
C PRO A 241 21.27 32.61 -6.83
N THR A 242 21.28 32.16 -5.57
CA THR A 242 22.30 32.51 -4.58
C THR A 242 23.53 31.61 -4.73
N PRO A 243 24.75 32.14 -4.91
CA PRO A 243 25.97 31.34 -4.94
C PRO A 243 26.20 30.62 -3.61
N VAL A 244 26.61 29.34 -3.67
CA VAL A 244 26.88 28.51 -2.49
C VAL A 244 28.11 27.64 -2.70
N GLU A 245 28.71 27.20 -1.60
CA GLU A 245 29.81 26.26 -1.58
C GLU A 245 29.30 24.83 -1.36
N PRO A 246 29.90 23.82 -2.02
CA PRO A 246 29.51 22.43 -1.85
C PRO A 246 29.88 21.88 -0.47
N ALA A 247 29.09 20.93 0.03
CA ALA A 247 29.29 20.21 1.29
C ALA A 247 29.45 21.10 2.56
N LYS A 248 28.93 22.32 2.54
CA LYS A 248 28.94 23.25 3.68
C LYS A 248 27.60 23.25 4.40
N ASP A 249 27.64 23.60 5.69
CA ASP A 249 26.44 23.78 6.51
C ASP A 249 25.92 25.22 6.36
N TYR A 250 24.62 25.33 6.14
CA TYR A 250 23.87 26.57 5.98
C TYR A 250 22.77 26.63 7.03
N VAL A 251 22.56 27.83 7.56
CA VAL A 251 21.48 28.13 8.48
C VAL A 251 20.35 28.82 7.70
N VAL A 252 19.14 28.31 7.87
CA VAL A 252 17.89 28.92 7.42
C VAL A 252 17.12 29.37 8.65
N GLU A 253 16.73 30.63 8.71
CA GLU A 253 15.91 31.21 9.78
C GLU A 253 14.74 31.98 9.15
N LEU A 254 13.60 32.04 9.82
CA LEU A 254 12.46 32.87 9.42
C LEU A 254 11.52 33.11 10.61
N ASP A 255 10.73 34.17 10.54
CA ASP A 255 9.57 34.36 11.38
C ASP A 255 8.32 33.78 10.69
N LEU A 256 7.48 33.11 11.47
CA LEU A 256 6.34 32.35 10.96
C LEU A 256 5.11 32.51 11.84
N LYS A 257 3.96 32.75 11.22
CA LYS A 257 2.63 32.61 11.81
C LYS A 257 1.79 31.60 11.01
N ALA A 258 0.90 30.86 11.67
CA ALA A 258 0.00 29.91 11.01
C ALA A 258 -1.38 29.87 11.66
N GLU A 259 -2.41 29.69 10.84
CA GLU A 259 -3.79 29.49 11.25
C GLU A 259 -4.38 28.28 10.51
N LYS A 260 -4.65 27.21 11.27
CA LYS A 260 -5.26 25.95 10.80
C LYS A 260 -4.54 25.35 9.59
N VAL A 261 -3.22 25.47 9.54
CA VAL A 261 -2.41 24.96 8.43
C VAL A 261 -2.25 23.46 8.56
N GLY A 262 -2.71 22.69 7.58
CA GLY A 262 -2.45 21.26 7.53
C GLY A 262 -3.48 20.49 6.75
N VAL A 263 -3.44 19.17 6.94
CA VAL A 263 -4.32 18.22 6.27
C VAL A 263 -5.43 17.83 7.23
N ALA A 264 -6.68 18.06 6.83
CA ALA A 264 -7.83 17.76 7.68
C ALA A 264 -7.85 16.26 8.06
N GLY A 265 -7.85 15.97 9.36
CA GLY A 265 -7.87 14.61 9.90
C GLY A 265 -6.54 13.85 9.81
N ALA A 266 -5.44 14.50 9.42
CA ALA A 266 -4.12 13.86 9.46
C ALA A 266 -3.66 13.69 10.91
N GLN A 267 -3.16 12.49 11.21
CA GLN A 267 -2.48 12.20 12.47
C GLN A 267 -0.99 12.05 12.19
N HIS A 268 -0.16 12.73 12.98
CA HIS A 268 1.29 12.66 12.87
C HIS A 268 1.81 11.41 13.57
N ILE A 269 2.89 10.82 13.06
CA ILE A 269 3.44 9.56 13.58
C ILE A 269 4.94 9.64 13.74
N ALA A 270 5.47 8.99 14.76
CA ALA A 270 6.87 8.56 14.76
C ALA A 270 6.93 7.12 14.25
N ALA A 271 8.01 6.73 13.57
CA ALA A 271 8.24 5.35 13.15
C ALA A 271 9.46 4.80 13.87
N LEU A 272 9.24 3.85 14.78
CA LEU A 272 10.21 3.37 15.76
C LEU A 272 10.45 1.88 15.61
N LEU A 273 11.71 1.49 15.44
CA LEU A 273 12.11 0.11 15.33
C LEU A 273 12.41 -0.46 16.71
N PHE A 274 11.71 -1.53 17.09
CA PHE A 274 11.90 -2.24 18.36
C PHE A 274 12.28 -3.70 18.14
N ARG A 275 13.14 -4.25 19.00
CA ARG A 275 13.52 -5.67 19.04
C ARG A 275 12.88 -6.34 20.25
N ALA A 276 12.11 -7.39 20.02
CA ALA A 276 11.67 -8.28 21.09
C ALA A 276 12.73 -9.35 21.37
N GLU A 277 13.04 -9.58 22.64
CA GLU A 277 13.92 -10.67 23.06
C GLU A 277 13.32 -12.03 22.71
N GLN A 278 14.18 -13.03 22.53
CA GLN A 278 13.73 -14.40 22.27
C GLN A 278 12.96 -15.00 23.47
N ASN A 279 13.36 -14.61 24.68
CA ASN A 279 12.77 -15.06 25.94
C ASN A 279 11.71 -14.11 26.51
N ALA A 280 11.23 -13.12 25.73
CA ALA A 280 10.12 -12.29 26.18
C ALA A 280 8.92 -13.16 26.60
N PRO A 281 8.16 -12.78 27.64
CA PRO A 281 6.99 -13.54 28.07
C PRO A 281 5.89 -13.43 27.00
N GLU A 282 5.33 -14.57 26.56
CA GLU A 282 4.19 -14.57 25.63
C GLU A 282 2.92 -14.05 26.33
N GLY A 283 2.01 -13.46 25.56
CA GLY A 283 0.73 -12.95 26.05
C GLY A 283 0.65 -11.42 26.07
N THR A 284 -0.24 -10.90 26.92
CA THR A 284 -0.55 -9.48 26.99
C THR A 284 0.38 -8.74 27.94
N SER A 285 0.88 -7.59 27.48
CA SER A 285 1.55 -6.56 28.26
C SER A 285 1.05 -5.18 27.85
N ARG A 286 1.72 -4.12 28.31
CA ARG A 286 1.34 -2.73 28.05
C ARG A 286 2.51 -1.95 27.48
N MET A 287 2.19 -0.99 26.64
CA MET A 287 3.08 0.12 26.27
C MET A 287 2.42 1.42 26.68
N PHE A 288 3.23 2.42 26.99
CA PHE A 288 2.74 3.73 27.39
C PHE A 288 3.35 4.81 26.50
N THR A 289 2.51 5.77 26.11
CA THR A 289 2.95 6.96 25.37
C THR A 289 2.45 8.21 26.05
N SER A 290 3.34 9.16 26.34
CA SER A 290 3.00 10.48 26.87
C SER A 290 3.77 11.57 26.12
N VAL A 291 3.28 12.81 26.24
CA VAL A 291 3.91 13.99 25.66
C VAL A 291 4.26 14.98 26.74
N HIS A 292 5.39 15.67 26.59
CA HIS A 292 5.78 16.83 27.38
C HIS A 292 6.22 17.98 26.47
N ALA A 293 5.92 19.22 26.83
CA ALA A 293 6.39 20.42 26.14
C ALA A 293 6.92 21.49 27.11
N SER A 294 7.63 22.48 26.55
CA SER A 294 8.37 23.52 27.30
C SER A 294 7.53 24.38 28.26
N ASN A 295 6.24 24.55 27.99
CA ASN A 295 5.30 25.27 28.86
C ASN A 295 4.80 24.44 30.06
N GLY A 296 5.32 23.24 30.27
CA GLY A 296 4.83 22.29 31.26
C GLY A 296 3.56 21.55 30.84
N ALA A 297 3.04 21.78 29.63
CA ALA A 297 1.94 21.00 29.10
C ALA A 297 2.37 19.55 28.92
N ALA A 298 1.53 18.64 29.39
CA ALA A 298 1.71 17.22 29.23
C ALA A 298 0.39 16.60 28.76
N SER A 299 0.47 15.57 27.93
CA SER A 299 -0.71 14.74 27.63
C SER A 299 -0.95 13.77 28.78
N GLU A 300 -2.19 13.30 28.92
CA GLU A 300 -2.43 12.06 29.66
C GLU A 300 -1.61 10.92 29.06
N THR A 301 -1.13 10.03 29.93
CA THR A 301 -0.41 8.82 29.50
C THR A 301 -1.40 7.88 28.83
N ARG A 302 -1.21 7.66 27.53
CA ARG A 302 -2.01 6.71 26.76
C ARG A 302 -1.45 5.30 26.92
N GLN A 303 -2.34 4.33 27.13
CA GLN A 303 -1.98 2.92 27.22
C GLN A 303 -2.29 2.19 25.92
N THR A 304 -1.38 1.33 25.47
CA THR A 304 -1.58 0.46 24.31
C THR A 304 -1.39 -1.00 24.73
N GLU A 305 -2.26 -1.89 24.29
CA GLU A 305 -2.08 -3.32 24.53
C GLU A 305 -0.94 -3.86 23.66
N LEU A 306 0.05 -4.50 24.28
CA LEU A 306 1.17 -5.15 23.60
C LEU A 306 0.97 -6.67 23.68
N ILE A 307 0.84 -7.33 22.53
CA ILE A 307 0.71 -8.78 22.43
C ILE A 307 2.04 -9.37 21.98
N ILE A 308 2.73 -10.06 22.89
CA ILE A 308 3.93 -10.82 22.57
C ILE A 308 3.52 -12.19 22.03
N LEU A 309 3.77 -12.39 20.74
CA LEU A 309 3.44 -13.62 20.02
C LEU A 309 4.63 -14.62 20.06
N PRO A 310 4.39 -15.93 19.87
CA PRO A 310 5.47 -16.88 19.66
C PRO A 310 6.42 -16.47 18.51
N PRO A 311 7.64 -17.05 18.44
CA PRO A 311 8.53 -16.76 17.33
C PRO A 311 7.90 -17.06 15.97
N LEU A 312 8.29 -16.29 14.95
CA LEU A 312 7.96 -16.60 13.56
C LEU A 312 8.38 -18.05 13.23
N LYS A 313 7.52 -18.80 12.54
CA LYS A 313 7.72 -20.24 12.26
C LYS A 313 9.02 -20.54 11.51
N ASN A 314 9.49 -19.60 10.69
CA ASN A 314 10.75 -19.72 9.95
C ASN A 314 10.77 -20.89 8.94
N VAL A 315 9.60 -21.30 8.46
CA VAL A 315 9.40 -22.35 7.46
C VAL A 315 8.91 -21.71 6.16
N ARG A 316 9.36 -22.22 5.01
CA ARG A 316 9.02 -21.71 3.68
C ARG A 316 8.53 -22.85 2.78
N PRO A 317 7.49 -22.61 1.96
CA PRO A 317 7.18 -23.52 0.87
C PRO A 317 8.30 -23.54 -0.18
N LYS A 318 8.45 -24.65 -0.89
CA LYS A 318 9.47 -24.81 -1.95
C LYS A 318 9.01 -24.24 -3.28
N GLN A 319 7.71 -24.30 -3.58
CA GLN A 319 7.10 -23.94 -4.86
C GLN A 319 6.01 -22.88 -4.72
N ALA A 320 5.18 -22.95 -3.68
CA ALA A 320 4.12 -21.97 -3.44
C ALA A 320 4.71 -20.57 -3.21
N ARG A 321 4.04 -19.57 -3.77
CA ARG A 321 4.57 -18.21 -3.90
C ARG A 321 3.79 -17.28 -3.00
N ILE A 322 4.29 -17.04 -1.79
CA ILE A 322 3.73 -16.03 -0.90
C ILE A 322 4.50 -14.74 -1.16
N ALA A 323 3.82 -13.74 -1.70
CA ALA A 323 4.46 -12.60 -2.33
C ALA A 323 3.81 -11.27 -1.96
N PRO A 324 4.40 -10.49 -1.05
CA PRO A 324 3.95 -9.13 -0.86
C PRO A 324 4.39 -8.23 -2.02
N CYS A 325 3.55 -7.24 -2.32
CA CYS A 325 3.88 -6.16 -3.23
C CYS A 325 4.85 -5.19 -2.54
N PHE A 326 5.95 -4.87 -3.22
CA PHE A 326 6.93 -3.88 -2.77
C PHE A 326 7.80 -3.36 -3.92
N TYR A 327 7.45 -2.21 -4.47
CA TYR A 327 8.05 -1.66 -5.69
C TYR A 327 9.41 -1.03 -5.47
N GLU A 328 9.53 -0.11 -4.52
CA GLU A 328 10.73 0.69 -4.29
C GLU A 328 11.05 0.79 -2.80
N THR A 329 12.32 1.06 -2.48
CA THR A 329 12.77 1.19 -1.09
C THR A 329 12.23 2.47 -0.51
N THR A 330 11.33 2.37 0.45
CA THR A 330 10.79 3.50 1.17
C THR A 330 11.50 3.78 2.48
N TYR A 331 12.47 2.96 2.92
CA TYR A 331 13.09 3.05 4.25
C TYR A 331 14.43 3.78 4.22
N GLY A 332 14.59 4.77 5.10
CA GLY A 332 15.81 5.56 5.25
C GLY A 332 16.87 4.91 6.14
N ASP A 333 16.48 4.13 7.17
CA ASP A 333 17.44 3.47 8.07
C ASP A 333 17.77 2.03 7.59
N PRO A 334 19.06 1.68 7.40
CA PRO A 334 19.47 0.33 6.98
C PRO A 334 19.03 -0.78 7.94
N LYS A 335 18.92 -0.51 9.25
CA LYS A 335 18.46 -1.48 10.26
C LYS A 335 16.99 -1.80 10.08
N VAL A 336 16.17 -0.83 9.66
CA VAL A 336 14.76 -1.03 9.33
C VAL A 336 14.65 -1.92 8.09
N THR A 337 15.42 -1.61 7.05
CA THR A 337 15.49 -2.44 5.83
C THR A 337 15.88 -3.89 6.15
N ALA A 338 16.88 -4.08 7.02
CA ALA A 338 17.31 -5.41 7.46
C ALA A 338 16.27 -6.14 8.31
N ALA A 339 15.58 -5.44 9.21
CA ALA A 339 14.51 -6.01 10.03
C ALA A 339 13.33 -6.48 9.17
N ILE A 340 12.88 -5.67 8.21
CA ILE A 340 11.81 -6.05 7.29
C ILE A 340 12.22 -7.24 6.42
N ALA A 341 13.46 -7.27 5.92
CA ALA A 341 13.98 -8.43 5.20
C ALA A 341 13.97 -9.71 6.06
N ASP A 342 14.42 -9.62 7.32
CA ASP A 342 14.42 -10.78 8.21
C ASP A 342 13.00 -11.27 8.54
N ASN A 343 12.08 -10.35 8.81
CA ASN A 343 10.67 -10.67 9.05
C ASN A 343 10.04 -11.37 7.84
N LEU A 344 10.21 -10.82 6.63
CA LEU A 344 9.75 -11.46 5.39
C LEU A 344 10.25 -12.89 5.25
N TRP A 345 11.57 -13.08 5.43
CA TRP A 345 12.22 -14.37 5.28
C TRP A 345 11.73 -15.39 6.31
N ARG A 346 11.55 -14.97 7.56
CA ARG A 346 11.09 -15.83 8.66
C ARG A 346 9.58 -16.06 8.64
N SER A 347 8.83 -15.17 7.99
CA SER A 347 7.40 -15.35 7.71
C SER A 347 7.08 -16.33 6.59
N GLY A 348 8.10 -16.93 5.97
CA GLY A 348 7.88 -17.93 4.93
C GLY A 348 7.60 -17.35 3.56
N MET A 349 7.77 -16.04 3.36
CA MET A 349 7.58 -15.39 2.06
C MET A 349 8.78 -15.66 1.17
N THR A 350 8.49 -16.12 -0.05
CA THR A 350 9.50 -16.64 -0.99
C THR A 350 9.65 -15.78 -2.24
N TRP A 351 8.72 -14.85 -2.44
CA TRP A 351 8.67 -13.95 -3.59
C TRP A 351 8.36 -12.51 -3.17
N THR A 352 8.68 -11.54 -4.03
CA THR A 352 8.19 -10.17 -3.95
C THR A 352 7.68 -9.73 -5.32
N TYR A 353 6.58 -9.00 -5.34
CA TYR A 353 6.08 -8.34 -6.53
C TYR A 353 6.61 -6.90 -6.57
N GLY A 354 7.52 -6.56 -7.50
CA GLY A 354 8.15 -5.24 -7.51
C GLY A 354 9.51 -5.21 -8.22
N SER A 355 10.56 -4.79 -7.51
CA SER A 355 11.89 -4.59 -8.10
C SER A 355 13.02 -5.17 -7.27
N LYS A 356 14.03 -5.75 -7.91
CA LYS A 356 15.33 -6.12 -7.33
C LYS A 356 16.17 -4.92 -6.89
N ARG A 357 15.83 -3.71 -7.34
CA ARG A 357 16.51 -2.49 -6.87
C ARG A 357 16.13 -2.12 -5.45
N ASN A 358 15.04 -2.71 -4.95
CA ASN A 358 14.55 -2.57 -3.59
C ASN A 358 15.58 -3.07 -2.54
N GLY A 359 15.84 -2.25 -1.52
CA GLY A 359 16.82 -2.52 -0.46
C GLY A 359 16.51 -3.78 0.34
N VAL A 360 15.24 -4.05 0.62
CA VAL A 360 14.80 -5.26 1.33
C VAL A 360 15.07 -6.50 0.47
N VAL A 361 14.70 -6.44 -0.81
CA VAL A 361 14.90 -7.53 -1.77
C VAL A 361 16.38 -7.83 -2.00
N LYS A 362 17.25 -6.81 -2.05
CA LYS A 362 18.70 -7.01 -2.16
C LYS A 362 19.26 -7.88 -1.04
N LEU A 363 18.78 -7.70 0.20
CA LEU A 363 19.18 -8.51 1.35
C LEU A 363 18.64 -9.95 1.29
N LEU A 364 17.51 -10.15 0.61
CA LEU A 364 16.86 -11.45 0.46
C LEU A 364 17.38 -12.26 -0.73
N ALA A 365 17.98 -11.61 -1.73
CA ALA A 365 18.43 -12.26 -2.96
C ALA A 365 19.45 -13.38 -2.69
N SER A 366 20.38 -13.18 -1.74
CA SER A 366 21.37 -14.20 -1.34
C SER A 366 20.75 -15.41 -0.65
N ARG A 367 19.51 -15.27 -0.14
CA ARG A 367 18.74 -16.35 0.49
C ARG A 367 17.87 -17.12 -0.52
N GLY A 368 17.96 -16.80 -1.82
CA GLY A 368 17.19 -17.45 -2.88
C GLY A 368 15.78 -16.87 -3.09
N HIS A 369 15.48 -15.71 -2.49
CA HIS A 369 14.23 -15.01 -2.69
C HIS A 369 14.06 -14.53 -4.13
N ARG A 370 12.86 -14.68 -4.68
CA ARG A 370 12.55 -14.39 -6.08
C ARG A 370 11.71 -13.12 -6.22
N VAL A 371 11.70 -12.56 -7.42
CA VAL A 371 11.00 -11.29 -7.69
C VAL A 371 10.31 -11.36 -9.05
N TRP A 372 9.02 -11.02 -9.06
CA TRP A 372 8.37 -10.58 -10.30
C TRP A 372 8.74 -9.13 -10.54
N LEU A 373 9.44 -8.85 -11.64
CA LEU A 373 9.59 -7.48 -12.11
C LEU A 373 8.20 -6.92 -12.39
N ASN A 374 7.75 -5.95 -11.61
CA ASN A 374 6.57 -5.18 -11.96
C ASN A 374 6.92 -4.31 -13.18
N LYS A 375 6.13 -4.47 -14.24
CA LYS A 375 6.11 -3.58 -15.39
C LYS A 375 4.90 -2.65 -15.22
N PRO A 376 5.07 -1.43 -14.70
CA PRO A 376 3.95 -0.53 -14.51
C PRO A 376 3.62 0.21 -15.82
N GLY A 377 2.42 0.74 -15.87
CA GLY A 377 2.00 1.72 -16.86
C GLY A 377 1.15 1.17 -18.00
N HIS A 378 0.58 2.11 -18.75
CA HIS A 378 -0.45 1.83 -19.75
C HIS A 378 0.08 0.95 -20.89
N PRO A 379 -0.70 -0.03 -21.38
CA PRO A 379 -0.30 -0.95 -22.44
C PRO A 379 0.40 -0.29 -23.63
N PHE A 380 -0.16 0.83 -24.10
CA PHE A 380 0.26 1.53 -25.31
C PHE A 380 1.12 2.80 -25.04
N GLU A 381 1.67 2.96 -23.83
CA GLU A 381 2.52 4.10 -23.50
C GLU A 381 3.89 4.03 -24.18
N ALA A 382 4.24 5.05 -24.95
CA ALA A 382 5.54 5.16 -25.61
C ALA A 382 6.64 5.50 -24.61
N ARG A 383 7.75 4.75 -24.64
CA ARG A 383 8.94 4.98 -23.81
C ARG A 383 10.22 4.95 -24.64
N GLY A 384 11.27 5.58 -24.09
CA GLY A 384 12.59 5.72 -24.69
C GLY A 384 12.56 5.98 -26.20
N LYS A 385 13.14 5.08 -27.01
CA LYS A 385 13.21 5.29 -28.48
C LYS A 385 11.85 5.32 -29.16
N ALA A 386 10.87 4.55 -28.65
CA ALA A 386 9.52 4.60 -29.19
C ALA A 386 8.85 5.95 -28.88
N ARG A 387 9.22 6.60 -27.78
CA ARG A 387 8.74 7.95 -27.47
C ARG A 387 9.26 8.98 -28.47
N GLU A 388 10.54 8.92 -28.82
CA GLU A 388 11.14 9.79 -29.83
C GLU A 388 10.41 9.65 -31.18
N MET A 389 10.08 8.41 -31.59
CA MET A 389 9.28 8.18 -32.79
C MET A 389 7.89 8.83 -32.71
N LEU A 390 7.21 8.73 -31.56
CA LEU A 390 5.89 9.34 -31.38
C LEU A 390 5.93 10.87 -31.36
N ASP A 391 7.04 11.46 -30.91
CA ASP A 391 7.23 12.92 -30.94
C ASP A 391 7.46 13.41 -32.38
N GLN A 392 8.13 12.62 -33.23
CA GLN A 392 8.28 12.90 -34.66
C GLN A 392 7.01 12.63 -35.48
N ARG A 393 6.15 11.73 -34.99
CA ARG A 393 4.91 11.30 -35.66
C ARG A 393 3.70 11.45 -34.71
N PRO A 394 3.33 12.69 -34.35
CA PRO A 394 2.24 12.94 -33.41
C PRO A 394 0.88 12.45 -33.92
N ASP A 395 0.72 12.24 -35.23
CA ASP A 395 -0.45 11.64 -35.87
C ASP A 395 -0.73 10.21 -35.41
N LEU A 396 0.26 9.53 -34.80
CA LEU A 396 0.15 8.17 -34.27
C LEU A 396 -0.42 8.11 -32.86
N ARG A 397 -0.64 9.26 -32.20
CA ARG A 397 -1.19 9.31 -30.84
C ARG A 397 -2.62 8.79 -30.78
N ALA A 398 -2.98 8.19 -29.64
CA ALA A 398 -4.35 7.85 -29.35
C ALA A 398 -5.19 9.13 -29.19
N ILE A 399 -6.46 9.06 -29.60
CA ILE A 399 -7.42 10.17 -29.47
C ILE A 399 -8.43 9.81 -28.38
N GLY A 400 -8.46 10.56 -27.30
CA GLY A 400 -9.24 10.26 -26.11
C GLY A 400 -10.73 10.45 -26.30
N TYR A 401 -11.46 10.21 -25.21
CA TYR A 401 -12.92 10.34 -25.15
C TYR A 401 -13.45 11.73 -25.56
N ASP A 402 -12.66 12.78 -25.32
CA ASP A 402 -12.95 14.17 -25.65
C ASP A 402 -12.58 14.57 -27.09
N GLY A 403 -12.14 13.60 -27.91
CA GLY A 403 -11.68 13.85 -29.28
C GLY A 403 -10.29 14.49 -29.37
N LYS A 404 -9.58 14.66 -28.25
CA LYS A 404 -8.23 15.25 -28.22
C LYS A 404 -7.16 14.16 -28.05
N PRO A 405 -5.89 14.43 -28.42
CA PRO A 405 -4.80 13.49 -28.15
C PRO A 405 -4.72 13.13 -26.65
N VAL A 406 -4.63 11.83 -26.36
CA VAL A 406 -4.48 11.34 -24.99
C VAL A 406 -3.14 11.79 -24.40
N GLY A 407 -3.17 12.39 -23.20
CA GLY A 407 -1.96 12.74 -22.46
C GLY A 407 -1.14 11.52 -22.06
N GLY A 408 0.17 11.67 -21.87
CA GLY A 408 1.06 10.57 -21.48
C GLY A 408 1.66 9.79 -22.66
N ASN A 409 1.58 10.30 -23.89
CA ASN A 409 2.28 9.76 -25.08
C ASN A 409 1.86 8.32 -25.38
N ILE A 410 0.55 8.14 -25.46
CA ILE A 410 -0.07 6.86 -25.75
C ILE A 410 -0.20 6.70 -27.27
N PHE A 411 0.33 5.61 -27.82
CA PHE A 411 0.11 5.25 -29.22
C PHE A 411 -1.35 4.84 -29.46
N CYS A 412 -1.84 5.10 -30.67
CA CYS A 412 -3.02 4.45 -31.20
C CYS A 412 -2.86 2.92 -31.09
N PRO A 413 -3.78 2.21 -30.39
CA PRO A 413 -3.68 0.76 -30.21
C PRO A 413 -3.65 -0.04 -31.51
N THR A 414 -4.53 0.30 -32.45
CA THR A 414 -4.60 -0.37 -33.77
C THR A 414 -3.31 -0.17 -34.57
N TRP A 415 -2.74 1.04 -34.56
CA TRP A 415 -1.47 1.28 -35.23
C TRP A 415 -0.34 0.51 -34.55
N LEU A 416 -0.25 0.56 -33.21
CA LEU A 416 0.83 -0.13 -32.50
C LEU A 416 0.78 -1.65 -32.71
N LEU A 417 -0.38 -2.25 -32.98
CA LEU A 417 -0.51 -3.68 -33.28
C LEU A 417 -0.27 -4.03 -34.77
N SER A 418 -0.20 -3.03 -35.66
CA SER A 418 0.02 -3.24 -37.09
C SER A 418 1.46 -3.66 -37.44
N THR A 419 1.70 -4.08 -38.68
CA THR A 419 3.06 -4.36 -39.18
C THR A 419 3.94 -3.11 -39.26
N GLU A 420 3.35 -1.95 -39.57
CA GLU A 420 4.05 -0.65 -39.68
C GLU A 420 4.75 -0.28 -38.36
N ALA A 421 4.12 -0.56 -37.23
CA ALA A 421 4.65 -0.21 -35.91
C ALA A 421 5.69 -1.21 -35.35
N ALA A 422 6.14 -2.20 -36.14
CA ALA A 422 7.04 -3.25 -35.66
C ALA A 422 8.34 -2.69 -35.04
N THR A 423 8.92 -1.63 -35.62
CA THR A 423 10.11 -0.98 -35.08
C THR A 423 9.85 -0.31 -33.74
N ALA A 424 8.72 0.39 -33.60
CA ALA A 424 8.33 1.03 -32.35
C ALA A 424 8.02 0.00 -31.24
N ARG A 425 7.32 -1.10 -31.58
CA ARG A 425 7.10 -2.22 -30.66
C ARG A 425 8.41 -2.84 -30.20
N ARG A 426 9.32 -3.16 -31.13
CA ARG A 426 10.64 -3.74 -30.81
C ARG A 426 11.44 -2.84 -29.88
N ALA A 427 11.43 -1.52 -30.09
CA ALA A 427 12.12 -0.59 -29.21
C ALA A 427 11.63 -0.71 -27.74
N MET A 428 10.32 -0.79 -27.50
CA MET A 428 9.77 -0.98 -26.16
C MET A 428 10.04 -2.37 -25.58
N GLU A 429 9.99 -3.40 -26.42
CA GLU A 429 10.31 -4.78 -26.04
C GLU A 429 11.78 -4.91 -25.62
N ASP A 430 12.71 -4.32 -26.38
CA ASP A 430 14.15 -4.38 -26.13
C ASP A 430 14.52 -3.66 -24.84
N GLU A 431 13.88 -2.53 -24.52
CA GLU A 431 14.08 -1.84 -23.24
C GLU A 431 13.71 -2.72 -22.03
N LEU A 432 12.58 -3.43 -22.11
CA LEU A 432 12.17 -4.40 -21.09
C LEU A 432 13.19 -5.54 -20.99
N MET A 433 13.60 -6.11 -22.13
CA MET A 433 14.56 -7.20 -22.18
C MET A 433 15.92 -6.81 -21.57
N VAL A 434 16.41 -5.59 -21.84
CA VAL A 434 17.64 -5.06 -21.25
C VAL A 434 17.56 -5.04 -19.72
N VAL A 435 16.44 -4.56 -19.16
CA VAL A 435 16.25 -4.56 -17.70
C VAL A 435 16.21 -5.98 -17.14
N VAL A 436 15.44 -6.87 -17.78
CA VAL A 436 15.30 -8.28 -17.37
C VAL A 436 16.65 -8.99 -17.38
N GLU A 437 17.46 -8.79 -18.42
CA GLU A 437 18.76 -9.42 -18.57
C GLU A 437 19.82 -8.85 -17.63
N ARG A 438 19.94 -7.51 -17.58
CA ARG A 438 20.92 -6.81 -16.72
C ARG A 438 20.72 -7.18 -15.25
N ASP A 439 19.48 -7.14 -14.77
CA ASP A 439 19.15 -7.36 -13.36
C ASP A 439 18.81 -8.84 -13.06
N ARG A 440 18.96 -9.71 -14.08
CA ARG A 440 18.77 -11.17 -14.01
C ARG A 440 17.40 -11.58 -13.45
N TYR A 441 16.33 -10.92 -13.85
CA TYR A 441 14.98 -11.35 -13.45
C TYR A 441 14.66 -12.72 -14.05
N THR A 442 13.86 -13.50 -13.31
CA THR A 442 13.34 -14.80 -13.75
C THR A 442 11.86 -14.75 -14.09
N ALA A 443 11.19 -13.65 -13.75
CA ALA A 443 9.79 -13.47 -13.99
C ALA A 443 9.44 -11.98 -14.14
N VAL A 444 8.47 -11.70 -15.01
CA VAL A 444 7.90 -10.37 -15.25
C VAL A 444 6.40 -10.47 -15.03
N ASN A 445 5.85 -9.48 -14.35
CA ASN A 445 4.41 -9.28 -14.28
C ASN A 445 4.04 -7.91 -14.85
N TRP A 446 3.03 -7.88 -15.72
CA TRP A 446 2.45 -6.63 -16.20
C TRP A 446 1.17 -6.30 -15.46
N ASP A 447 1.18 -5.15 -14.80
CA ASP A 447 0.04 -4.53 -14.13
C ASP A 447 -0.88 -3.82 -15.13
N ILE A 448 -2.03 -4.43 -15.45
CA ILE A 448 -3.00 -3.89 -16.42
C ILE A 448 -4.29 -3.52 -15.70
N GLU A 449 -4.46 -2.22 -15.49
CA GLU A 449 -5.53 -1.63 -14.67
C GLU A 449 -6.11 -0.33 -15.27
N GLN A 450 -6.17 -0.20 -16.60
CA GLN A 450 -6.59 1.05 -17.23
C GLN A 450 -8.00 0.94 -17.84
N PRO A 451 -8.91 1.90 -17.54
CA PRO A 451 -10.28 1.88 -18.09
C PRO A 451 -10.31 1.98 -19.60
N VAL A 452 -11.12 1.11 -20.21
CA VAL A 452 -11.32 1.06 -21.67
C VAL A 452 -12.69 1.58 -22.13
N CYS A 453 -13.64 1.72 -21.20
CA CYS A 453 -14.99 2.19 -21.51
C CYS A 453 -15.76 2.87 -20.35
N SER A 454 -15.18 2.92 -19.15
CA SER A 454 -15.77 3.61 -18.00
C SER A 454 -15.10 4.96 -17.77
N PRO A 455 -15.77 6.11 -17.97
CA PRO A 455 -15.20 7.41 -17.63
C PRO A 455 -14.94 7.46 -16.12
N GLY A 456 -13.75 7.92 -15.72
CA GLY A 456 -13.43 8.13 -14.31
C GLY A 456 -14.29 9.25 -13.71
N GLU A 457 -14.31 9.33 -12.37
CA GLU A 457 -14.97 10.43 -11.66
C GLU A 457 -14.46 11.79 -12.19
N GLY A 458 -15.40 12.66 -12.58
CA GLY A 458 -15.10 13.98 -13.14
C GLY A 458 -14.90 14.05 -14.66
N GLY A 459 -15.13 12.95 -15.42
CA GLY A 459 -15.25 12.99 -16.89
C GLY A 459 -13.96 13.35 -17.65
N LYS A 460 -12.80 13.34 -16.98
CA LYS A 460 -11.49 13.62 -17.61
C LYS A 460 -10.98 12.41 -18.39
N SER A 461 -10.25 12.68 -19.48
CA SER A 461 -9.81 11.75 -20.54
C SER A 461 -9.54 10.30 -20.07
N MET A 462 -10.25 9.34 -20.67
CA MET A 462 -9.94 7.91 -20.53
C MET A 462 -8.69 7.55 -21.35
N ARG A 463 -7.60 7.15 -20.69
CA ARG A 463 -6.34 6.82 -21.37
C ARG A 463 -6.39 5.54 -22.20
N GLY A 464 -7.27 4.60 -21.84
CA GLY A 464 -7.48 3.33 -22.56
C GLY A 464 -8.42 3.39 -23.76
N PHE A 465 -8.92 4.58 -24.11
CA PHE A 465 -9.88 4.82 -25.19
C PHE A 465 -9.19 5.47 -26.42
N CYS A 466 -9.59 5.12 -27.64
CA CYS A 466 -9.02 5.72 -28.85
C CYS A 466 -10.06 5.91 -29.99
N LEU A 467 -10.42 7.15 -30.29
CA LEU A 467 -11.34 7.57 -31.36
C LEU A 467 -10.65 7.89 -32.70
N CYS A 468 -9.36 7.60 -32.86
CA CYS A 468 -8.68 7.92 -34.11
C CYS A 468 -9.27 7.10 -35.29
N PRO A 469 -9.18 7.59 -36.55
CA PRO A 469 -9.77 6.91 -37.70
C PRO A 469 -9.37 5.43 -37.85
N ARG A 470 -8.12 5.08 -37.49
CA ARG A 470 -7.61 3.70 -37.54
C ARG A 470 -8.38 2.78 -36.58
N CYS A 471 -8.62 3.24 -35.35
CA CYS A 471 -9.35 2.45 -34.36
C CYS A 471 -10.82 2.32 -34.71
N LEU A 472 -11.46 3.39 -35.20
CA LEU A 472 -12.85 3.35 -35.61
C LEU A 472 -13.06 2.45 -36.84
N ALA A 473 -12.17 2.51 -37.82
CA ALA A 473 -12.22 1.64 -39.00
C ALA A 473 -12.10 0.16 -38.62
N GLU A 474 -11.15 -0.19 -37.77
CA GLU A 474 -10.97 -1.57 -37.31
C GLU A 474 -12.15 -2.03 -36.43
N PHE A 475 -12.67 -1.16 -35.57
CA PHE A 475 -13.85 -1.46 -34.75
C PHE A 475 -15.08 -1.74 -35.63
N ARG A 476 -15.33 -0.90 -36.65
CA ARG A 476 -16.42 -1.12 -37.62
C ARG A 476 -16.28 -2.45 -38.32
N LYS A 477 -15.08 -2.75 -38.84
CA LYS A 477 -14.78 -3.99 -39.55
C LYS A 477 -15.05 -5.22 -38.68
N GLN A 478 -14.58 -5.22 -37.43
CA GLN A 478 -14.72 -6.37 -36.53
C GLN A 478 -16.15 -6.64 -36.06
N HIS A 479 -16.99 -5.60 -36.00
CA HIS A 479 -18.35 -5.69 -35.46
C HIS A 479 -19.46 -5.48 -36.50
N GLY A 480 -19.11 -5.36 -37.78
CA GLY A 480 -20.08 -5.18 -38.87
C GLY A 480 -20.89 -3.88 -38.77
N ILE A 481 -20.30 -2.81 -38.25
CA ILE A 481 -20.96 -1.51 -38.09
C ILE A 481 -20.94 -0.77 -39.43
N ALA A 482 -22.08 -0.20 -39.82
CA ALA A 482 -22.24 0.50 -41.08
C ALA A 482 -21.30 1.72 -41.20
N VAL A 483 -20.88 2.04 -42.43
CA VAL A 483 -19.89 3.10 -42.71
C VAL A 483 -20.44 4.49 -42.37
N ASP A 484 -21.73 4.68 -42.56
CA ASP A 484 -22.49 5.91 -42.30
C ASP A 484 -22.90 6.07 -40.83
N GLU A 485 -22.87 5.00 -40.03
CA GLU A 485 -23.12 5.12 -38.60
C GLU A 485 -22.03 5.97 -37.94
N LYS A 486 -22.45 7.10 -37.35
CA LYS A 486 -21.56 8.00 -36.63
C LYS A 486 -21.02 7.31 -35.37
N LEU A 487 -19.70 7.15 -35.30
CA LEU A 487 -19.02 6.61 -34.13
C LEU A 487 -18.24 7.72 -33.41
N ASP A 488 -18.88 8.28 -32.38
CA ASP A 488 -18.23 9.11 -31.36
C ASP A 488 -18.26 8.42 -30.00
N ALA A 489 -17.60 9.01 -29.01
CA ALA A 489 -17.47 8.47 -27.66
C ALA A 489 -18.83 8.17 -27.01
N GLN A 490 -19.79 9.08 -27.16
CA GLN A 490 -21.14 8.93 -26.60
C GLN A 490 -21.90 7.79 -27.28
N THR A 491 -21.85 7.73 -28.62
CA THR A 491 -22.53 6.68 -29.39
C THR A 491 -21.95 5.30 -29.07
N ILE A 492 -20.63 5.19 -28.98
CA ILE A 492 -19.96 3.94 -28.61
C ILE A 492 -20.40 3.48 -27.22
N VAL A 493 -20.38 4.37 -26.21
CA VAL A 493 -20.78 4.01 -24.85
C VAL A 493 -22.28 3.71 -24.74
N ALA A 494 -23.13 4.40 -25.50
CA ALA A 494 -24.58 4.21 -25.42
C ALA A 494 -25.06 2.97 -26.16
N ARG A 495 -24.48 2.65 -27.33
CA ARG A 495 -25.02 1.63 -28.26
C ARG A 495 -24.11 0.44 -28.48
N HIS A 496 -22.79 0.61 -28.29
CA HIS A 496 -21.78 -0.37 -28.66
C HIS A 496 -20.82 -0.72 -27.51
N LYS A 497 -21.24 -0.49 -26.26
CA LYS A 497 -20.38 -0.58 -25.07
C LYS A 497 -19.65 -1.92 -24.97
N ASP A 498 -20.41 -3.02 -24.98
CA ASP A 498 -19.86 -4.36 -24.77
C ASP A 498 -18.96 -4.78 -25.94
N ALA A 499 -19.36 -4.43 -27.17
CA ALA A 499 -18.55 -4.64 -28.37
C ALA A 499 -17.21 -3.88 -28.27
N TRP A 500 -17.25 -2.62 -27.84
CA TRP A 500 -16.07 -1.79 -27.67
C TRP A 500 -15.14 -2.29 -26.56
N VAL A 501 -15.71 -2.64 -25.40
CA VAL A 501 -14.95 -3.25 -24.29
C VAL A 501 -14.22 -4.49 -24.79
N MET A 502 -14.92 -5.38 -25.51
CA MET A 502 -14.29 -6.58 -26.05
C MET A 502 -13.24 -6.27 -27.12
N PHE A 503 -13.47 -5.30 -28.00
CA PHE A 503 -12.46 -4.83 -28.95
C PHE A 503 -11.17 -4.40 -28.23
N ARG A 504 -11.29 -3.62 -27.15
CA ARG A 504 -10.14 -3.16 -26.37
C ARG A 504 -9.47 -4.30 -25.57
N CYS A 505 -10.24 -5.23 -25.01
CA CYS A 505 -9.69 -6.44 -24.38
C CYS A 505 -8.85 -7.27 -25.36
N ARG A 506 -9.31 -7.45 -26.62
CA ARG A 506 -8.54 -8.15 -27.66
C ARG A 506 -7.22 -7.43 -27.95
N GLN A 507 -7.26 -6.11 -28.14
CA GLN A 507 -6.06 -5.33 -28.42
C GLN A 507 -5.04 -5.37 -27.27
N ASN A 508 -5.51 -5.35 -26.01
CA ASN A 508 -4.65 -5.55 -24.85
C ASN A 508 -4.03 -6.96 -24.86
N ALA A 509 -4.81 -8.00 -25.14
CA ALA A 509 -4.33 -9.37 -25.19
C ALA A 509 -3.29 -9.61 -26.30
N GLU A 510 -3.51 -9.05 -27.49
CA GLU A 510 -2.55 -9.12 -28.59
C GLU A 510 -1.21 -8.46 -28.21
N LEU A 511 -1.25 -7.31 -27.53
CA LEU A 511 -0.02 -6.66 -27.06
C LEU A 511 0.69 -7.46 -25.97
N VAL A 512 -0.05 -8.09 -25.06
CA VAL A 512 0.49 -9.05 -24.08
C VAL A 512 1.17 -10.21 -24.81
N GLY A 513 0.58 -10.70 -25.91
CA GLY A 513 1.18 -11.70 -26.79
C GLY A 513 2.51 -11.27 -27.41
N HIS A 514 2.62 -10.01 -27.87
CA HIS A 514 3.89 -9.45 -28.34
C HIS A 514 4.97 -9.39 -27.26
N VAL A 515 4.62 -8.91 -26.05
CA VAL A 515 5.57 -8.88 -24.92
C VAL A 515 6.00 -10.29 -24.53
N ARG A 516 5.08 -11.25 -24.50
CA ARG A 516 5.40 -12.66 -24.26
C ARG A 516 6.39 -13.20 -25.31
N ALA A 517 6.14 -12.93 -26.59
CA ALA A 517 7.03 -13.32 -27.67
C ALA A 517 8.42 -12.68 -27.53
N ALA A 518 8.50 -11.45 -27.06
CA ALA A 518 9.77 -10.79 -26.77
C ALA A 518 10.54 -11.44 -25.63
N LEU A 519 9.87 -11.71 -24.50
CA LEU A 519 10.51 -12.35 -23.35
C LEU A 519 11.02 -13.77 -23.66
N LYS A 520 10.42 -14.48 -24.63
CA LYS A 520 10.94 -15.76 -25.15
C LYS A 520 12.29 -15.63 -25.89
N ARG A 521 12.69 -14.42 -26.31
CA ARG A 521 13.99 -14.15 -26.94
C ARG A 521 15.11 -13.89 -25.93
N CYS A 522 14.80 -13.76 -24.64
CA CYS A 522 15.81 -13.66 -23.60
C CYS A 522 16.67 -14.93 -23.55
N ARG A 523 17.92 -14.80 -23.10
CA ARG A 523 18.89 -15.91 -23.01
C ARG A 523 18.47 -16.98 -22.00
N ARG A 524 17.63 -16.59 -21.03
CA ARG A 524 17.07 -17.48 -20.02
C ARG A 524 15.53 -17.49 -20.11
N PRO A 525 14.87 -18.61 -19.77
CA PRO A 525 13.42 -18.63 -19.65
C PRO A 525 12.95 -17.57 -18.66
N ILE A 526 12.00 -16.73 -19.09
CA ILE A 526 11.35 -15.72 -18.26
C ILE A 526 9.89 -16.10 -18.14
N GLU A 527 9.44 -16.35 -16.91
CA GLU A 527 8.02 -16.51 -16.64
C GLU A 527 7.30 -15.17 -16.87
N PHE A 528 6.19 -15.20 -17.59
CA PHE A 528 5.40 -14.01 -17.86
C PHE A 528 3.99 -14.12 -17.29
N SER A 529 3.57 -13.06 -16.61
CA SER A 529 2.28 -12.96 -15.97
C SER A 529 1.65 -11.57 -16.14
N VAL A 530 0.34 -11.50 -15.94
CA VAL A 530 -0.42 -10.25 -15.85
C VAL A 530 -1.09 -10.18 -14.48
N TYR A 531 -1.17 -8.99 -13.92
CA TYR A 531 -2.00 -8.65 -12.77
C TYR A 531 -3.20 -7.80 -13.20
N SER A 532 -4.41 -8.12 -12.69
CA SER A 532 -5.63 -7.33 -12.87
C SER A 532 -6.75 -7.79 -11.91
N GLY A 533 -7.98 -7.32 -12.08
CA GLY A 533 -9.16 -7.78 -11.34
C GLY A 533 -9.60 -9.23 -11.70
N TYR A 534 -10.53 -9.79 -10.92
CA TYR A 534 -11.12 -11.11 -11.21
C TYR A 534 -12.00 -11.09 -12.46
N GLN A 535 -12.13 -12.21 -13.16
CA GLN A 535 -12.96 -12.34 -14.36
C GLN A 535 -14.40 -11.85 -14.10
N SER A 536 -14.76 -10.77 -14.76
CA SER A 536 -16.07 -10.11 -14.62
C SER A 536 -16.27 -9.09 -15.74
N ALA A 537 -17.52 -8.68 -15.97
CA ALA A 537 -17.82 -7.57 -16.88
C ALA A 537 -17.16 -6.25 -16.42
N GLU A 538 -17.07 -6.04 -15.10
CA GLU A 538 -16.42 -4.88 -14.52
C GLU A 538 -14.91 -4.86 -14.82
N THR A 539 -14.19 -5.96 -14.60
CA THR A 539 -12.76 -6.04 -14.93
C THR A 539 -12.49 -5.84 -16.42
N ARG A 540 -13.36 -6.34 -17.30
CA ARG A 540 -13.26 -6.04 -18.73
C ARG A 540 -13.38 -4.54 -19.02
N ALA A 541 -14.34 -3.85 -18.41
CA ALA A 541 -14.56 -2.42 -18.66
C ALA A 541 -13.54 -1.50 -17.98
N GLN A 542 -13.20 -1.79 -16.71
CA GLN A 542 -12.32 -0.97 -15.87
C GLN A 542 -10.83 -1.22 -16.14
N TYR A 543 -10.46 -2.42 -16.56
CA TYR A 543 -9.06 -2.79 -16.73
C TYR A 543 -8.73 -3.26 -18.15
N GLY A 544 -9.72 -3.44 -19.02
CA GLY A 544 -9.50 -3.92 -20.38
C GLY A 544 -8.97 -5.36 -20.40
N VAL A 545 -9.34 -6.18 -19.41
CA VAL A 545 -8.86 -7.56 -19.25
C VAL A 545 -10.02 -8.54 -19.40
N ASP A 546 -9.85 -9.48 -20.33
CA ASP A 546 -10.59 -10.73 -20.35
C ASP A 546 -9.57 -11.87 -20.20
N TRP A 547 -9.72 -12.68 -19.15
CA TRP A 547 -8.73 -13.70 -18.82
C TRP A 547 -8.65 -14.83 -19.86
N ALA A 548 -9.75 -15.13 -20.57
CA ALA A 548 -9.75 -16.16 -21.62
C ALA A 548 -8.94 -15.70 -22.84
N LEU A 549 -9.01 -14.41 -23.19
CA LEU A 549 -8.17 -13.85 -24.24
C LEU A 549 -6.69 -13.79 -23.85
N LEU A 550 -6.40 -13.54 -22.57
CA LEU A 550 -5.02 -13.49 -22.08
C LEU A 550 -4.38 -14.87 -21.93
N ALA A 551 -5.16 -15.90 -21.60
CA ALA A 551 -4.63 -17.22 -21.21
C ALA A 551 -3.56 -17.80 -22.18
N PRO A 552 -3.73 -17.72 -23.53
CA PRO A 552 -2.72 -18.23 -24.47
C PRO A 552 -1.34 -17.54 -24.38
N HIS A 553 -1.27 -16.37 -23.75
CA HIS A 553 -0.06 -15.54 -23.68
C HIS A 553 0.63 -15.58 -22.31
N LEU A 554 0.08 -16.29 -21.33
CA LEU A 554 0.55 -16.27 -19.93
C LEU A 554 1.12 -17.62 -19.48
N ASP A 555 2.14 -17.57 -18.62
CA ASP A 555 2.55 -18.73 -17.80
C ASP A 555 1.76 -18.80 -16.49
N LEU A 556 1.41 -17.63 -15.97
CA LEU A 556 0.76 -17.41 -14.69
C LEU A 556 -0.16 -16.19 -14.79
N ALA A 557 -1.32 -16.27 -14.15
CA ALA A 557 -2.20 -15.13 -13.92
C ALA A 557 -2.22 -14.79 -12.43
N ILE A 558 -2.26 -13.49 -12.12
CA ILE A 558 -2.43 -12.98 -10.76
C ILE A 558 -3.66 -12.08 -10.75
N ALA A 559 -4.63 -12.29 -9.86
CA ALA A 559 -5.83 -11.47 -9.88
C ALA A 559 -6.39 -11.08 -8.51
N GLY A 560 -6.87 -9.83 -8.46
CA GLY A 560 -7.73 -9.25 -7.43
C GLY A 560 -7.15 -9.26 -6.01
N TYR A 561 -7.95 -8.77 -5.06
CA TYR A 561 -7.69 -8.88 -3.64
C TYR A 561 -8.95 -9.41 -2.94
N GLY A 562 -8.86 -10.60 -2.33
CA GLY A 562 -10.00 -11.27 -1.70
C GLY A 562 -10.94 -11.91 -2.73
N GLY A 563 -12.20 -11.47 -2.75
CA GLY A 563 -13.22 -12.03 -3.64
C GLY A 563 -13.91 -13.28 -3.11
N SER A 564 -15.11 -13.55 -3.63
CA SER A 564 -15.84 -14.77 -3.32
C SER A 564 -15.26 -15.96 -4.09
N ARG A 565 -15.48 -17.18 -3.56
CA ARG A 565 -15.09 -18.42 -4.25
C ARG A 565 -15.58 -18.45 -5.70
N LYS A 566 -16.81 -17.99 -5.95
CA LYS A 566 -17.42 -17.93 -7.29
C LYS A 566 -16.61 -17.09 -8.29
N VAL A 567 -16.15 -15.90 -7.91
CA VAL A 567 -15.38 -15.04 -8.85
C VAL A 567 -13.96 -15.58 -9.08
N ILE A 568 -13.39 -16.23 -8.07
CA ILE A 568 -12.10 -16.93 -8.19
C ILE A 568 -12.24 -18.12 -9.15
N GLU A 569 -13.28 -18.93 -9.00
CA GLU A 569 -13.59 -20.06 -9.89
C GLU A 569 -13.83 -19.60 -11.33
N ALA A 570 -14.65 -18.57 -11.55
CA ALA A 570 -14.87 -18.00 -12.88
C ALA A 570 -13.56 -17.52 -13.54
N THR A 571 -12.63 -16.98 -12.74
CA THR A 571 -11.30 -16.59 -13.23
C THR A 571 -10.48 -17.81 -13.62
N ARG A 572 -10.47 -18.87 -12.80
CA ARG A 572 -9.76 -20.12 -13.10
C ARG A 572 -10.33 -20.84 -14.33
N GLU A 573 -11.65 -20.84 -14.50
CA GLU A 573 -12.31 -21.40 -15.68
C GLU A 573 -11.88 -20.66 -16.96
N ALA A 574 -11.87 -19.33 -16.94
CA ALA A 574 -11.42 -18.53 -18.08
C ALA A 574 -9.94 -18.77 -18.43
N LEU A 575 -9.09 -19.00 -17.42
CA LEU A 575 -7.66 -19.28 -17.57
C LEU A 575 -7.35 -20.71 -18.06
N GLY A 576 -8.27 -21.65 -17.85
CA GLY A 576 -8.07 -23.06 -18.16
C GLY A 576 -6.86 -23.66 -17.44
N LYS A 577 -5.79 -23.96 -18.18
CA LYS A 577 -4.57 -24.63 -17.65
C LYS A 577 -3.52 -23.66 -17.10
N VAL A 578 -3.68 -22.35 -17.31
CA VAL A 578 -2.73 -21.35 -16.82
C VAL A 578 -2.76 -21.35 -15.30
N GLN A 579 -1.58 -21.30 -14.66
CA GLN A 579 -1.50 -21.23 -13.20
C GLN A 579 -2.15 -19.93 -12.71
N PHE A 580 -2.75 -19.96 -11.52
CA PHE A 580 -3.46 -18.83 -10.96
C PHE A 580 -3.01 -18.52 -9.53
N ILE A 581 -2.83 -17.24 -9.22
CA ILE A 581 -2.61 -16.73 -7.88
C ILE A 581 -3.65 -15.63 -7.61
N GLY A 582 -4.45 -15.82 -6.57
CA GLY A 582 -5.29 -14.74 -6.07
C GLY A 582 -4.50 -13.82 -5.15
N GLY A 583 -4.84 -12.54 -5.14
CA GLY A 583 -4.31 -11.61 -4.16
C GLY A 583 -5.20 -11.48 -2.93
N HIS A 584 -4.64 -10.92 -1.86
CA HIS A 584 -5.37 -10.54 -0.68
C HIS A 584 -4.76 -9.25 -0.07
N ASN A 585 -5.58 -8.34 0.46
CA ASN A 585 -5.10 -7.08 1.07
C ASN A 585 -4.95 -7.18 2.60
N TYR A 586 -3.79 -6.77 3.10
CA TYR A 586 -3.56 -6.34 4.47
C TYR A 586 -3.23 -4.85 4.43
N TYR A 587 -4.26 -4.04 4.19
CA TYR A 587 -4.09 -2.60 4.01
C TYR A 587 -4.55 -1.84 5.25
N LEU A 588 -3.66 -0.96 5.69
CA LEU A 588 -3.73 -0.17 6.90
C LEU A 588 -3.90 1.29 6.45
N ALA A 589 -5.15 1.77 6.29
CA ALA A 589 -5.38 3.09 5.71
C ALA A 589 -4.89 4.21 6.65
N PRO A 590 -4.08 5.16 6.16
CA PRO A 590 -3.69 6.35 6.90
C PRO A 590 -4.87 7.31 6.99
N ALA A 591 -5.55 7.37 8.15
CA ALA A 591 -6.72 8.22 8.41
C ALA A 591 -7.97 7.86 7.57
N PRO A 592 -9.18 8.34 7.96
CA PRO A 592 -10.35 8.27 7.09
C PRO A 592 -10.12 9.20 5.89
N MET A 593 -9.42 8.71 4.87
CA MET A 593 -9.40 9.37 3.57
C MET A 593 -10.85 9.61 3.16
N ARG A 594 -11.18 10.84 2.74
CA ARG A 594 -12.43 11.11 2.04
C ARG A 594 -12.37 10.33 0.72
N ALA A 595 -12.83 9.09 0.76
CA ALA A 595 -12.85 8.19 -0.37
C ALA A 595 -13.81 8.74 -1.42
N THR A 596 -13.23 9.31 -2.48
CA THR A 596 -13.96 9.67 -3.69
C THR A 596 -14.48 8.39 -4.36
N ASP A 597 -13.70 7.30 -4.36
CA ASP A 597 -14.11 6.06 -5.04
C ASP A 597 -14.85 5.05 -4.13
N GLY A 598 -15.97 4.53 -4.63
CA GLY A 598 -16.83 3.55 -3.93
C GLY A 598 -16.16 2.19 -3.62
N TRP A 599 -15.17 1.75 -4.40
CA TRP A 599 -14.45 0.50 -4.14
C TRP A 599 -13.45 0.61 -2.97
N MET A 600 -12.92 1.82 -2.72
CA MET A 600 -12.05 2.10 -1.57
C MET A 600 -12.86 2.11 -0.27
N ARG A 601 -14.11 2.61 -0.29
CA ARG A 601 -14.98 2.67 0.90
C ARG A 601 -15.27 1.30 1.53
N SER A 602 -15.41 0.24 0.75
CA SER A 602 -15.75 -1.10 1.26
C SER A 602 -14.54 -1.92 1.70
N ASN A 603 -13.34 -1.67 1.15
CA ASN A 603 -12.15 -2.49 1.40
C ASN A 603 -11.07 -1.83 2.26
N MET A 604 -11.12 -0.51 2.49
CA MET A 604 -10.07 0.26 3.19
C MET A 604 -10.54 0.91 4.51
N ALA A 605 -11.82 0.76 4.87
CA ALA A 605 -12.40 1.43 6.04
C ALA A 605 -12.20 0.70 7.38
N ILE A 606 -11.68 -0.53 7.39
CA ILE A 606 -11.56 -1.36 8.61
C ILE A 606 -10.11 -1.80 8.78
N THR A 607 -9.54 -1.48 9.94
CA THR A 607 -8.23 -2.00 10.38
C THR A 607 -8.23 -3.54 10.27
N PRO A 608 -7.39 -4.15 9.41
CA PRO A 608 -7.29 -5.59 9.28
C PRO A 608 -7.03 -6.26 10.62
N ASN A 609 -7.87 -7.24 10.99
CA ASN A 609 -7.64 -8.05 12.17
C ASN A 609 -6.51 -9.07 11.90
N PRO A 610 -5.34 -8.97 12.55
CA PRO A 610 -4.25 -9.92 12.33
C PRO A 610 -4.64 -11.35 12.69
N LEU A 611 -5.50 -11.56 13.71
CA LEU A 611 -5.90 -12.91 14.14
C LEU A 611 -6.53 -13.73 13.01
N GLY A 612 -7.37 -13.10 12.18
CA GLY A 612 -8.01 -13.74 11.03
C GLY A 612 -7.13 -13.85 9.78
N TRP A 613 -5.94 -13.25 9.77
CA TRP A 613 -5.10 -13.12 8.59
C TRP A 613 -4.65 -14.47 8.00
N ARG A 614 -4.27 -15.41 8.87
CA ARG A 614 -3.89 -16.77 8.47
C ARG A 614 -4.99 -17.47 7.68
N ASN A 615 -6.24 -17.38 8.15
CA ASN A 615 -7.40 -17.97 7.46
C ASN A 615 -7.64 -17.33 6.10
N ARG A 616 -7.52 -16.00 6.00
CA ARG A 616 -7.68 -15.27 4.73
C ARG A 616 -6.63 -15.71 3.69
N LEU A 617 -5.37 -15.85 4.12
CA LEU A 617 -4.30 -16.34 3.26
C LEU A 617 -4.51 -17.79 2.81
N LEU A 618 -4.86 -18.69 3.74
CA LEU A 618 -5.08 -20.09 3.41
C LEU A 618 -6.30 -20.27 2.51
N GLN A 619 -7.39 -19.52 2.74
CA GLN A 619 -8.57 -19.53 1.88
C GLN A 619 -8.22 -19.07 0.45
N GLN A 620 -7.50 -17.94 0.33
CA GLN A 620 -7.06 -17.45 -0.97
C GLN A 620 -6.15 -18.45 -1.69
N PHE A 621 -5.26 -19.09 -0.94
CA PHE A 621 -4.34 -20.10 -1.48
C PHE A 621 -5.09 -21.31 -2.04
N VAL A 622 -6.04 -21.89 -1.29
CA VAL A 622 -6.75 -23.10 -1.73
C VAL A 622 -7.76 -22.82 -2.84
N ASP A 623 -8.48 -21.71 -2.79
CA ASP A 623 -9.42 -21.34 -3.85
C ASP A 623 -8.69 -20.92 -5.14
N GLY A 624 -7.54 -20.25 -4.98
CA GLY A 624 -6.64 -19.86 -6.07
C GLY A 624 -5.91 -21.02 -6.75
N GLY A 625 -6.13 -22.27 -6.33
CA GLY A 625 -5.51 -23.44 -6.95
C GLY A 625 -4.10 -23.74 -6.45
N CYS A 626 -3.78 -23.34 -5.22
CA CYS A 626 -2.59 -23.75 -4.49
C CYS A 626 -1.25 -23.35 -5.15
N ASN A 627 -1.19 -22.26 -5.93
CA ASN A 627 0.07 -21.77 -6.52
C ASN A 627 0.78 -20.72 -5.65
N GLY A 628 0.04 -20.00 -4.81
CA GLY A 628 0.56 -18.89 -4.02
C GLY A 628 -0.52 -17.89 -3.65
N VAL A 629 -0.09 -16.79 -3.04
CA VAL A 629 -0.95 -15.63 -2.68
C VAL A 629 -0.15 -14.35 -2.88
N LEU A 630 -0.74 -13.38 -3.58
CA LEU A 630 -0.22 -12.01 -3.64
C LEU A 630 -0.73 -11.21 -2.44
N ILE A 631 0.13 -10.46 -1.75
CA ILE A 631 -0.26 -9.65 -0.59
C ILE A 631 -0.07 -8.17 -0.91
N TRP A 632 -1.13 -7.38 -0.77
CA TRP A 632 -1.03 -5.92 -0.78
C TRP A 632 -1.14 -5.39 0.66
N TYR A 633 -0.13 -4.79 1.27
CA TYR A 633 1.12 -4.26 0.73
C TYR A 633 2.22 -4.33 1.81
N LEU A 634 3.49 -4.51 1.47
CA LEU A 634 4.53 -4.74 2.49
C LEU A 634 4.65 -3.61 3.55
N PRO A 635 4.66 -2.32 3.17
CA PRO A 635 4.76 -1.21 4.13
C PRO A 635 3.65 -1.13 5.19
N THR A 636 2.52 -1.80 4.95
CA THR A 636 1.41 -1.90 5.91
C THR A 636 1.49 -3.14 6.78
N MET A 637 2.47 -4.02 6.61
CA MET A 637 2.59 -5.21 7.44
C MET A 637 3.19 -4.89 8.80
N ASP A 638 2.62 -5.48 9.84
CA ASP A 638 3.10 -5.42 11.23
C ASP A 638 3.50 -6.81 11.76
N GLY A 639 3.94 -6.88 13.01
CA GLY A 639 4.36 -8.14 13.63
C GLY A 639 3.28 -9.21 13.67
N GLY A 640 2.01 -8.83 13.80
CA GLY A 640 0.87 -9.74 13.73
C GLY A 640 0.74 -10.33 12.33
N THR A 641 0.79 -9.49 11.32
CA THR A 641 0.74 -9.91 9.91
C THR A 641 1.87 -10.86 9.56
N PHE A 642 3.11 -10.54 9.99
CA PHE A 642 4.27 -11.40 9.78
C PHE A 642 4.09 -12.76 10.46
N TYR A 643 3.58 -12.79 11.69
CA TYR A 643 3.34 -14.02 12.43
C TYR A 643 2.28 -14.91 11.78
N TYR A 644 1.10 -14.37 11.51
CA TYR A 644 0.00 -15.16 10.94
C TYR A 644 0.29 -15.58 9.48
N THR A 645 1.11 -14.82 8.76
CA THR A 645 1.66 -15.30 7.47
C THR A 645 2.62 -16.47 7.68
N SER A 646 3.46 -16.44 8.73
CA SER A 646 4.39 -17.53 9.05
C SER A 646 3.69 -18.84 9.39
N GLU A 647 2.53 -18.77 10.05
CA GLU A 647 1.71 -19.94 10.33
C GLU A 647 1.04 -20.50 9.06
N ALA A 648 0.51 -19.63 8.19
CA ALA A 648 0.00 -20.06 6.89
C ALA A 648 1.11 -20.72 6.05
N ALA A 649 2.31 -20.13 6.04
CA ALA A 649 3.45 -20.66 5.32
C ALA A 649 3.93 -22.01 5.88
N GLU A 650 3.91 -22.22 7.19
CA GLU A 650 4.20 -23.52 7.82
C GLU A 650 3.23 -24.60 7.34
N ILE A 651 1.92 -24.32 7.34
CA ILE A 651 0.89 -25.25 6.84
C ILE A 651 1.10 -25.56 5.37
N ILE A 652 1.26 -24.53 4.54
CA ILE A 652 1.45 -24.67 3.09
C ILE A 652 2.72 -25.48 2.82
N ALA A 653 3.83 -25.19 3.49
CA ALA A 653 5.10 -25.89 3.30
C ALA A 653 5.04 -27.36 3.74
N THR A 654 4.39 -27.63 4.87
CA THR A 654 4.26 -28.98 5.44
C THR A 654 3.49 -29.92 4.50
N TYR A 655 2.44 -29.40 3.87
CA TYR A 655 1.53 -30.19 3.03
C TYR A 655 1.61 -29.84 1.54
N GLU A 656 2.71 -29.23 1.13
CA GLU A 656 2.85 -28.64 -0.20
C GLU A 656 2.63 -29.65 -1.31
N ASP A 657 3.13 -30.88 -1.16
CA ASP A 657 2.93 -31.93 -2.17
C ASP A 657 1.45 -32.29 -2.35
N ILE A 658 0.66 -32.36 -1.27
CA ILE A 658 -0.78 -32.63 -1.34
C ILE A 658 -1.50 -31.45 -2.00
N PHE A 659 -1.18 -30.22 -1.60
CA PHE A 659 -1.81 -29.03 -2.19
C PHE A 659 -1.47 -28.83 -3.67
N ARG A 660 -0.23 -29.11 -4.07
CA ARG A 660 0.29 -28.86 -5.44
C ARG A 660 -0.04 -29.98 -6.42
N LYS A 661 0.00 -31.23 -5.96
CA LYS A 661 -0.13 -32.42 -6.82
C LYS A 661 -1.42 -33.21 -6.54
N GLY A 662 -2.11 -32.89 -5.46
CA GLY A 662 -3.38 -33.50 -5.12
C GLY A 662 -4.55 -32.91 -5.89
N ARG A 663 -5.66 -33.63 -5.86
CA ARG A 663 -6.94 -33.19 -6.38
C ARG A 663 -7.78 -32.64 -5.22
N ARG A 664 -8.42 -31.49 -5.41
CA ARG A 664 -9.45 -31.02 -4.46
C ARG A 664 -10.59 -32.03 -4.44
N CYS A 665 -10.99 -32.49 -3.27
CA CYS A 665 -11.93 -33.59 -3.07
C CYS A 665 -12.99 -33.27 -2.01
N ASP A 666 -13.50 -32.04 -2.00
CA ASP A 666 -14.51 -31.58 -1.04
C ASP A 666 -15.73 -32.53 -1.01
N GLU A 667 -16.10 -33.11 -2.15
CA GLU A 667 -17.20 -34.08 -2.29
C GLU A 667 -17.04 -35.36 -1.46
N ALA A 668 -15.81 -35.68 -1.01
CA ALA A 668 -15.54 -36.83 -0.15
C ALA A 668 -15.94 -36.60 1.32
N PHE A 669 -16.32 -35.37 1.69
CA PHE A 669 -16.64 -34.97 3.05
C PHE A 669 -18.03 -34.36 3.14
N ARG A 670 -18.67 -34.56 4.30
CA ARG A 670 -19.80 -33.75 4.77
C ARG A 670 -19.33 -33.00 6.00
N VAL A 671 -19.42 -31.67 5.96
CA VAL A 671 -18.93 -30.79 7.03
C VAL A 671 -20.06 -29.89 7.50
N GLY A 672 -20.52 -30.12 8.73
CA GLY A 672 -21.48 -29.28 9.44
C GLY A 672 -20.80 -28.19 10.28
N GLY A 673 -21.57 -27.17 10.66
CA GLY A 673 -21.15 -26.11 11.57
C GLY A 673 -20.34 -24.95 10.95
N GLY A 674 -19.84 -25.10 9.71
CA GLY A 674 -19.18 -24.03 8.95
C GLY A 674 -19.71 -23.89 7.53
N LYS A 675 -19.45 -22.74 6.89
CA LYS A 675 -19.79 -22.51 5.49
C LYS A 675 -18.81 -23.25 4.56
N PRO A 676 -19.15 -23.51 3.28
CA PRO A 676 -18.23 -24.13 2.34
C PRO A 676 -16.87 -23.40 2.20
N GLU A 677 -16.83 -22.08 2.43
CA GLU A 677 -15.62 -21.25 2.40
C GLU A 677 -14.75 -21.37 3.65
N HIS A 678 -15.17 -22.16 4.64
CA HIS A 678 -14.45 -22.34 5.90
C HIS A 678 -13.58 -23.61 5.88
N TRP A 679 -13.59 -24.37 4.79
CA TRP A 679 -12.84 -25.59 4.68
C TRP A 679 -12.52 -25.94 3.22
N ALA A 680 -11.53 -26.82 3.05
CA ALA A 680 -11.20 -27.44 1.77
C ALA A 680 -10.53 -28.80 2.03
N ALA A 681 -10.76 -29.75 1.14
CA ALA A 681 -10.17 -31.08 1.20
C ALA A 681 -9.36 -31.40 -0.05
N PHE A 682 -8.27 -32.14 0.14
CA PHE A 682 -7.37 -32.55 -0.94
C PHE A 682 -6.98 -34.02 -0.77
N GLU A 683 -6.86 -34.73 -1.89
CA GLU A 683 -6.41 -36.12 -1.93
C GLU A 683 -5.18 -36.24 -2.82
N HIS A 684 -4.15 -36.90 -2.30
CA HIS A 684 -2.96 -37.25 -3.07
C HIS A 684 -2.38 -38.58 -2.58
N ARG A 685 -2.27 -39.56 -3.48
CA ARG A 685 -1.80 -40.92 -3.17
C ARG A 685 -2.66 -41.53 -2.05
N ASN A 686 -2.05 -42.08 -1.00
CA ASN A 686 -2.72 -42.70 0.14
C ASN A 686 -3.06 -41.71 1.26
N GLN A 687 -3.17 -40.42 0.95
CA GLN A 687 -3.43 -39.37 1.93
C GLN A 687 -4.59 -38.47 1.50
N ARG A 688 -5.39 -38.08 2.50
CA ARG A 688 -6.34 -36.97 2.39
C ARG A 688 -6.01 -35.92 3.41
N LEU A 689 -6.18 -34.67 3.06
CA LEU A 689 -6.00 -33.52 3.92
C LEU A 689 -7.32 -32.79 3.99
N LEU A 690 -7.78 -32.48 5.21
CA LEU A 690 -8.89 -31.58 5.47
C LEU A 690 -8.37 -30.34 6.19
N LEU A 691 -8.52 -29.18 5.58
CA LEU A 691 -8.25 -27.88 6.17
C LEU A 691 -9.55 -27.29 6.72
N LEU A 692 -9.57 -26.91 7.98
CA LEU A 692 -10.70 -26.27 8.67
C LEU A 692 -10.26 -24.90 9.19
N MET A 693 -11.09 -23.88 8.98
CA MET A 693 -10.82 -22.49 9.34
C MET A 693 -12.05 -21.90 10.02
N ASN A 694 -11.89 -21.33 11.21
CA ASN A 694 -12.91 -20.49 11.84
C ASN A 694 -12.58 -19.03 11.54
N PRO A 695 -13.23 -18.34 10.58
CA PRO A 695 -12.92 -16.95 10.27
C PRO A 695 -13.58 -15.94 11.24
N THR A 696 -14.28 -16.41 12.27
CA THR A 696 -15.13 -15.57 13.13
C THR A 696 -14.49 -15.27 14.48
N SER A 697 -15.04 -14.27 15.18
CA SER A 697 -14.64 -13.91 16.55
C SER A 697 -15.29 -14.79 17.63
N LYS A 698 -16.02 -15.84 17.24
CA LYS A 698 -16.74 -16.74 18.15
C LYS A 698 -16.23 -18.16 17.97
N ASP A 699 -16.40 -18.99 18.98
CA ASP A 699 -16.15 -20.42 18.86
C ASP A 699 -17.06 -21.03 17.78
N MET A 700 -16.51 -22.01 17.07
CA MET A 700 -17.24 -22.83 16.10
C MET A 700 -17.02 -24.30 16.41
N ILE A 701 -17.98 -25.13 16.05
CA ILE A 701 -17.87 -26.59 16.14
C ILE A 701 -18.04 -27.14 14.73
N PHE A 702 -17.06 -27.92 14.26
CA PHE A 702 -17.15 -28.61 12.98
C PHE A 702 -17.53 -30.07 13.18
N ASP A 703 -18.60 -30.50 12.54
CA ASP A 703 -19.01 -31.90 12.48
C ASP A 703 -18.60 -32.49 11.14
N VAL A 704 -17.66 -33.43 11.14
CA VAL A 704 -17.04 -33.96 9.93
C VAL A 704 -17.41 -35.43 9.76
N GLU A 705 -17.88 -35.78 8.56
CA GLU A 705 -18.15 -37.16 8.13
C GLU A 705 -17.48 -37.45 6.78
N GLN A 706 -16.91 -38.65 6.62
CA GLN A 706 -16.46 -39.20 5.34
C GLN A 706 -17.34 -40.40 4.95
N PRO A 707 -18.50 -40.17 4.31
CA PRO A 707 -19.53 -41.21 4.13
C PRO A 707 -19.07 -42.39 3.25
N ALA A 708 -18.11 -42.17 2.35
CA ALA A 708 -17.59 -43.19 1.44
C ALA A 708 -16.18 -43.70 1.84
N LEU A 709 -15.79 -43.58 3.11
CA LEU A 709 -14.45 -43.98 3.54
C LEU A 709 -14.30 -45.51 3.58
N GLN A 710 -13.58 -46.07 2.60
CA GLN A 710 -13.27 -47.50 2.53
C GLN A 710 -11.87 -47.80 3.06
N GLY A 711 -11.72 -48.92 3.78
CA GLY A 711 -10.44 -49.40 4.32
C GLY A 711 -10.05 -48.78 5.67
N GLN A 712 -8.87 -49.15 6.20
CA GLN A 712 -8.40 -48.65 7.49
C GLN A 712 -7.61 -47.35 7.33
N TRP A 713 -8.18 -46.24 7.79
CA TRP A 713 -7.54 -44.92 7.77
C TRP A 713 -7.18 -44.46 9.18
N LYS A 714 -6.01 -43.83 9.31
CA LYS A 714 -5.61 -43.09 10.52
C LYS A 714 -5.79 -41.60 10.28
N ALA A 715 -6.47 -40.90 11.19
CA ALA A 715 -6.58 -39.44 11.18
C ALA A 715 -5.66 -38.83 12.25
N ARG A 716 -4.96 -37.74 11.90
CA ARG A 716 -4.04 -37.01 12.79
C ARG A 716 -4.21 -35.52 12.63
N LEU A 717 -4.18 -34.79 13.75
CA LEU A 717 -4.21 -33.33 13.76
C LEU A 717 -2.80 -32.76 13.60
N HIS A 718 -2.63 -31.77 12.73
CA HIS A 718 -1.37 -31.05 12.56
C HIS A 718 -0.89 -30.44 13.89
N GLY A 719 0.42 -30.50 14.15
CA GLY A 719 1.04 -29.95 15.35
C GLY A 719 0.76 -30.73 16.64
N GLN A 720 -0.05 -31.80 16.63
CA GLN A 720 -0.35 -32.60 17.81
C GLN A 720 0.06 -34.07 17.62
N PRO A 721 1.33 -34.42 17.90
CA PRO A 721 1.84 -35.79 17.71
C PRO A 721 1.20 -36.83 18.64
N LYS A 722 0.49 -36.40 19.70
CA LYS A 722 -0.12 -37.27 20.74
C LYS A 722 -1.65 -37.13 20.90
N ALA A 723 -2.35 -36.36 20.06
CA ALA A 723 -3.81 -36.23 20.18
C ALA A 723 -4.52 -37.57 19.99
N ALA A 724 -5.67 -37.74 20.65
CA ALA A 724 -6.57 -38.87 20.48
C ALA A 724 -6.75 -39.16 18.99
N GLN A 725 -6.58 -40.42 18.57
CA GLN A 725 -6.86 -40.81 17.19
C GLN A 725 -8.30 -40.40 16.89
N LEU A 726 -8.47 -39.41 16.00
CA LEU A 726 -9.79 -39.05 15.53
C LEU A 726 -10.34 -40.28 14.79
N ASN A 727 -11.61 -40.59 15.04
CA ASN A 727 -12.30 -41.56 14.20
C ASN A 727 -12.30 -41.00 12.76
N SER A 728 -11.66 -41.74 11.86
CA SER A 728 -11.41 -41.27 10.49
C SER A 728 -12.69 -41.15 9.68
N ALA A 729 -13.75 -41.88 10.04
CA ALA A 729 -15.05 -41.81 9.37
C ALA A 729 -15.91 -40.65 9.87
N ARG A 730 -15.86 -40.32 11.17
CA ARG A 730 -16.66 -39.23 11.74
C ARG A 730 -16.06 -38.67 13.03
N PHE A 731 -16.00 -37.35 13.15
CA PHE A 731 -15.57 -36.67 14.38
C PHE A 731 -16.17 -35.26 14.48
N THR A 732 -16.14 -34.72 15.68
CA THR A 732 -16.48 -33.32 15.97
C THR A 732 -15.23 -32.59 16.46
N LEU A 733 -15.02 -31.36 16.00
CA LEU A 733 -13.85 -30.57 16.36
C LEU A 733 -14.24 -29.15 16.78
N PRO A 734 -14.09 -28.77 18.06
CA PRO A 734 -14.24 -27.39 18.48
C PRO A 734 -13.07 -26.55 17.95
N MET A 735 -13.38 -25.32 17.57
CA MET A 735 -12.45 -24.36 16.96
C MET A 735 -12.59 -23.02 17.65
N GLU A 736 -11.49 -22.56 18.24
CA GLU A 736 -11.38 -21.23 18.82
C GLU A 736 -11.58 -20.12 17.76
N PRO A 737 -11.90 -18.89 18.16
CA PRO A 737 -12.02 -17.75 17.26
C PRO A 737 -10.76 -17.60 16.40
N TYR A 738 -10.94 -17.38 15.10
CA TYR A 738 -9.83 -17.28 14.14
C TYR A 738 -8.95 -18.52 14.00
N GLY A 739 -9.33 -19.64 14.63
CA GLY A 739 -8.58 -20.89 14.63
C GLY A 739 -8.41 -21.53 13.25
N THR A 740 -7.35 -22.32 13.11
CA THR A 740 -7.11 -23.19 11.94
C THR A 740 -6.71 -24.58 12.41
N ARG A 741 -7.22 -25.61 11.74
CA ARG A 741 -6.80 -27.00 11.96
C ARG A 741 -6.62 -27.70 10.62
N VAL A 742 -5.64 -28.60 10.59
CA VAL A 742 -5.42 -29.50 9.47
C VAL A 742 -5.51 -30.92 9.98
N VAL A 743 -6.39 -31.71 9.41
CA VAL A 743 -6.53 -33.14 9.69
C VAL A 743 -5.96 -33.91 8.51
N LEU A 744 -4.90 -34.68 8.77
CA LEU A 744 -4.30 -35.58 7.79
C LEU A 744 -4.83 -36.99 8.00
N PHE A 745 -5.46 -37.54 6.98
CA PHE A 745 -5.85 -38.94 6.89
C PHE A 745 -4.81 -39.69 6.08
N SER A 746 -4.40 -40.86 6.55
CA SER A 746 -3.50 -41.75 5.82
C SER A 746 -4.06 -43.17 5.82
N LYS A 747 -4.14 -43.76 4.63
CA LYS A 747 -4.53 -45.16 4.46
C LYS A 747 -3.40 -46.04 4.99
N ARG A 748 -3.74 -47.06 5.80
CA ARG A 748 -2.77 -48.05 6.28
C ARG A 748 -2.23 -48.90 5.14
#